data_AF-A0A836VW47-F1
#
_entry.id   AF-A0A836VW47-F1
#
_cell.length_a   1.000
_cell.length_b   1.000
_cell.length_c   1.000
_cell.angle_alpha   90.00
_cell.angle_beta   90.00
_cell.angle_gamma   90.00
#
_symmetry.space_group_name_H-M   'P 1'
#
loop_
_entity.id
_entity.type
_entity.pdbx_description
1 polymer ?
#
loop_
_entity_poly.entity_id
_entity_poly.type
_entity_poly.pdbx_seq_one_letter_code
_entity_poly.pdbx_strand_id
1 'polypeptide(L)'
;MAIGTVETVTDRPSPEPVEKFPYPGIPATCDGAEAVVWVETRICQGSGAYPITSSTTMGSGFNEAVMNGRPNLWGQELMFLEPESEHSSATFCEGFALAGGRVTNFTSGQGLVLMKEVLYTIAGKRLPMVFNIGARALISHSLNVHAGHDDVMSVADCGWGILFARNAQEAGDLCLIARRAAEASQTPFLNVQDGFLTTHTVESVRLPEPEFMKDFIGRPEDKLLCLMDPHNPVMSGVVQNQDSYMKGKIAQRWYYEQVAPALREAFDEFYRQTGRRYDFVQAYRCEDAEYILVGMGSYMETAQATVDYLRERKGVRAGCLNVWCFRPFPAAEIVAALKNCEAFSVIERMDDPLSTTGNHLTREIKAAFCDALAGQNGQERIERIPRIYSGSAGLGSRDVRPGDILAVFENMADSGREYFVIGIQHELALPVTEDPDLRPSGAFSMRGHSEGGFGSVTTNKVIASIAGEVFGKDVQAYPKYGSEKKGLPTTYYLTIADSHIYTHAELHYVDLVVLNDTNALFSGDPLKGTIPGGAVFMQSPFADPADVWRHIPEHHKETIRQKNLRVYFADMVQIAREVASVPDLEMRMQGIVLLGAFLKLTPYARESGMTDEAVYAGVEKALRKYFGKRGERVVQDNLTCVKRGYNE
;
A
#
# COMPACT_ATOMS: atom_id res chain seq x y z
N MET A 1 29.06 18.23 -50.62
CA MET A 1 29.58 18.08 -49.25
C MET A 1 29.10 19.29 -48.46
N ALA A 2 28.17 19.08 -47.55
CA ALA A 2 27.83 20.05 -46.52
C ALA A 2 28.04 19.33 -45.19
N ILE A 3 29.06 19.76 -44.46
CA ILE A 3 29.38 19.27 -43.12
C ILE A 3 28.77 20.31 -42.19
N GLY A 4 27.83 19.89 -41.34
CA GLY A 4 27.22 20.72 -40.31
C GLY A 4 27.05 19.89 -39.05
N THR A 5 27.62 20.36 -37.96
CA THR A 5 27.49 19.80 -36.61
C THR A 5 26.18 20.28 -35.98
N VAL A 6 25.35 19.36 -35.52
CA VAL A 6 24.21 19.64 -34.63
C VAL A 6 24.76 19.71 -33.21
N GLU A 7 25.21 20.90 -32.80
CA GLU A 7 25.35 21.22 -31.38
C GLU A 7 23.97 21.67 -30.88
N THR A 8 23.58 21.22 -29.69
CA THR A 8 22.30 21.45 -28.99
C THR A 8 21.06 20.68 -29.49
N VAL A 9 20.95 19.42 -29.06
CA VAL A 9 19.66 18.74 -28.86
C VAL A 9 19.39 18.75 -27.35
N THR A 10 19.04 19.91 -26.80
CA THR A 10 18.63 20.05 -25.38
C THR A 10 17.44 20.98 -25.20
N ASP A 11 16.59 21.11 -26.22
CA ASP A 11 15.27 21.70 -26.02
C ASP A 11 14.39 20.67 -25.31
N ARG A 12 14.46 20.67 -23.97
CA ARG A 12 13.36 20.13 -23.15
C ARG A 12 12.09 20.80 -23.65
N PRO A 13 11.03 20.05 -24.04
CA PRO A 13 9.76 20.66 -24.36
C PRO A 13 9.36 21.57 -23.19
N SER A 14 8.95 22.80 -23.50
CA SER A 14 8.43 23.73 -22.51
C SER A 14 7.36 22.99 -21.70
N PRO A 15 7.39 22.99 -20.35
CA PRO A 15 6.38 22.29 -19.58
C PRO A 15 5.02 22.82 -20.01
N GLU A 16 4.14 21.92 -20.45
CA GLU A 16 2.75 22.26 -20.72
C GLU A 16 2.18 22.99 -19.50
N PRO A 17 1.31 24.00 -19.69
CA PRO A 17 0.74 24.73 -18.57
C PRO A 17 0.06 23.74 -17.62
N VAL A 18 0.65 23.57 -16.44
CA VAL A 18 0.13 22.68 -15.40
C VAL A 18 -1.29 23.13 -15.09
N GLU A 19 -2.26 22.30 -15.45
CA GLU A 19 -3.66 22.52 -15.10
C GLU A 19 -3.73 22.65 -13.58
N LYS A 20 -4.09 23.83 -13.09
CA LYS A 20 -4.15 24.10 -11.65
C LYS A 20 -5.44 23.52 -11.11
N PHE A 21 -5.38 22.30 -10.60
CA PHE A 21 -6.48 21.69 -9.87
C PHE A 21 -6.74 22.43 -8.55
N PRO A 22 -8.01 22.60 -8.13
CA PRO A 22 -8.34 23.31 -6.89
C PRO A 22 -7.71 22.70 -5.63
N TYR A 23 -7.62 21.38 -5.58
CA TYR A 23 -7.22 20.62 -4.41
C TYR A 23 -6.13 19.58 -4.77
N PRO A 24 -4.89 20.04 -5.03
CA PRO A 24 -3.81 19.17 -5.47
C PRO A 24 -3.34 18.18 -4.37
N GLY A 25 -3.82 18.33 -3.14
CA GLY A 25 -3.49 17.52 -1.98
C GLY A 25 -2.30 18.06 -1.19
N ILE A 26 -2.31 17.76 0.11
CA ILE A 26 -1.29 18.16 1.09
C ILE A 26 -0.13 17.17 1.04
N PRO A 27 1.09 17.59 0.65
CA PRO A 27 2.26 16.72 0.67
C PRO A 27 2.51 16.18 2.08
N ALA A 28 2.66 14.86 2.17
CA ALA A 28 2.90 14.15 3.41
C ALA A 28 3.71 12.88 3.14
N THR A 29 4.37 12.40 4.18
CA THR A 29 4.98 11.06 4.20
C THR A 29 4.24 10.23 5.25
N CYS A 30 3.47 9.24 4.79
CA CYS A 30 2.66 8.38 5.66
C CYS A 30 2.41 7.01 5.02
N ASP A 31 1.96 6.04 5.81
CA ASP A 31 1.51 4.74 5.29
C ASP A 31 0.01 4.73 4.93
N GLY A 32 -0.45 3.64 4.30
CA GLY A 32 -1.85 3.50 3.87
C GLY A 32 -2.85 3.49 5.04
N ALA A 33 -2.43 3.05 6.23
CA ALA A 33 -3.26 3.12 7.43
C ALA A 33 -3.42 4.57 7.90
N GLU A 34 -2.33 5.34 7.96
CA GLU A 34 -2.34 6.75 8.30
C GLU A 34 -3.18 7.59 7.31
N ALA A 35 -3.11 7.27 6.01
CA ALA A 35 -3.92 7.93 4.98
C ALA A 35 -5.43 7.68 5.16
N VAL A 36 -5.84 6.46 5.50
CA VAL A 36 -7.24 6.13 5.83
C VAL A 36 -7.69 6.84 7.11
N VAL A 37 -6.86 6.82 8.16
CA VAL A 37 -7.17 7.52 9.43
C VAL A 37 -7.31 9.02 9.20
N TRP A 38 -6.50 9.60 8.32
CA TRP A 38 -6.63 11.01 7.94
C TRP A 38 -8.03 11.32 7.41
N VAL A 39 -8.56 10.48 6.51
CA VAL A 39 -9.90 10.66 5.93
C VAL A 39 -10.98 10.42 6.98
N GLU A 40 -11.00 9.25 7.61
CA GLU A 40 -12.13 8.82 8.44
C GLU A 40 -12.29 9.67 9.70
N THR A 41 -11.19 10.08 10.36
CA THR A 41 -11.28 10.97 11.55
C THR A 41 -11.83 12.35 11.25
N ARG A 42 -11.89 12.75 9.97
CA ARG A 42 -12.43 14.03 9.53
C ARG A 42 -13.87 13.94 9.07
N ILE A 43 -14.26 12.83 8.45
CA ILE A 43 -15.57 12.72 7.82
C ILE A 43 -16.57 11.87 8.60
N CYS A 44 -16.14 11.00 9.52
CA CYS A 44 -17.04 10.15 10.30
C CYS A 44 -17.49 10.80 11.63
N GLN A 45 -18.49 10.18 12.24
CA GLN A 45 -18.97 10.50 13.59
C GLN A 45 -18.60 9.40 14.59
N GLY A 46 -18.43 8.16 14.12
CA GLY A 46 -17.97 7.08 14.98
C GLY A 46 -17.25 5.96 14.26
N SER A 47 -16.64 5.08 15.05
CA SER A 47 -16.12 3.80 14.58
C SER A 47 -16.30 2.72 15.63
N GLY A 48 -16.73 1.54 15.18
CA GLY A 48 -16.57 0.30 15.93
C GLY A 48 -15.40 -0.47 15.33
N ALA A 49 -14.48 -0.97 16.15
CA ALA A 49 -13.38 -1.79 15.67
C ALA A 49 -12.93 -2.81 16.71
N TYR A 50 -12.38 -3.92 16.26
CA TYR A 50 -11.73 -4.91 17.11
C TYR A 50 -10.31 -5.16 16.59
N PRO A 51 -9.29 -5.28 17.45
CA PRO A 51 -7.91 -5.30 17.01
C PRO A 51 -7.54 -6.60 16.29
N ILE A 52 -7.24 -6.49 14.99
CA ILE A 52 -6.64 -7.55 14.19
C ILE A 52 -5.56 -7.01 13.26
N THR A 53 -4.38 -7.63 13.27
CA THR A 53 -3.31 -7.28 12.32
C THR A 53 -3.80 -7.60 10.89
N SER A 54 -3.65 -6.71 9.90
CA SER A 54 -2.85 -5.48 9.87
C SER A 54 -3.67 -4.18 9.98
N SER A 55 -4.97 -4.25 10.29
CA SER A 55 -5.85 -3.08 10.42
C SER A 55 -5.81 -2.39 11.78
N THR A 56 -5.20 -3.00 12.79
CA THR A 56 -5.13 -2.46 14.17
C THR A 56 -4.64 -1.01 14.22
N THR A 57 -3.69 -0.63 13.36
CA THR A 57 -3.15 0.75 13.31
C THR A 57 -4.21 1.76 12.90
N MET A 58 -5.14 1.40 12.01
CA MET A 58 -6.24 2.28 11.63
C MET A 58 -7.22 2.52 12.78
N GLY A 59 -7.64 1.43 13.45
CA GLY A 59 -8.51 1.54 14.64
C GLY A 59 -7.85 2.30 15.79
N SER A 60 -6.56 2.06 16.04
CA SER A 60 -5.78 2.78 17.05
C SER A 60 -5.66 4.27 16.73
N GLY A 61 -5.42 4.62 15.46
CA GLY A 61 -5.32 6.01 15.01
C GLY A 61 -6.65 6.76 15.13
N PHE A 62 -7.78 6.11 14.84
CA PHE A 62 -9.11 6.69 15.07
C PHE A 62 -9.39 6.88 16.56
N ASN A 63 -9.12 5.87 17.39
CA ASN A 63 -9.29 5.95 18.84
C ASN A 63 -8.41 7.05 19.45
N GLU A 64 -7.18 7.20 18.97
CA GLU A 64 -6.29 8.29 19.38
C GLU A 64 -6.90 9.67 19.06
N ALA A 65 -7.53 9.84 17.89
CA ALA A 65 -8.23 11.08 17.57
C ALA A 65 -9.38 11.37 18.55
N VAL A 66 -10.16 10.34 18.91
CA VAL A 66 -11.23 10.44 19.92
C VAL A 66 -10.68 10.86 21.28
N MET A 67 -9.64 10.19 21.78
CA MET A 67 -9.03 10.49 23.09
C MET A 67 -8.41 11.88 23.16
N ASN A 68 -7.97 12.43 22.03
CA ASN A 68 -7.46 13.79 21.94
C ASN A 68 -8.57 14.85 21.79
N GLY A 69 -9.85 14.46 21.85
CA GLY A 69 -11.00 15.37 21.72
C GLY A 69 -11.08 16.02 20.34
N ARG A 70 -10.57 15.35 19.30
CA ARG A 70 -10.55 15.89 17.94
C ARG A 70 -11.98 15.85 17.36
N PRO A 71 -12.57 16.99 16.97
CA PRO A 71 -13.83 16.98 16.27
C PRO A 71 -13.66 16.62 14.78
N ASN A 72 -14.73 16.15 14.16
CA ASN A 72 -14.82 16.00 12.71
C ASN A 72 -14.95 17.37 12.00
N LEU A 73 -15.04 17.38 10.66
CA LEU A 73 -15.10 18.62 9.86
C LEU A 73 -16.32 19.51 10.13
N TRP A 74 -17.33 19.01 10.85
CA TRP A 74 -18.54 19.74 11.24
C TRP A 74 -18.59 20.05 12.74
N GLY A 75 -17.47 19.89 13.45
CA GLY A 75 -17.38 20.25 14.86
C GLY A 75 -18.00 19.22 15.81
N GLN A 76 -18.33 18.01 15.33
CA GLN A 76 -18.92 16.96 16.14
C GLN A 76 -17.83 16.12 16.80
N GLU A 77 -18.04 15.72 18.05
CA GLU A 77 -17.17 14.79 18.76
C GLU A 77 -17.24 13.39 18.12
N LEU A 78 -16.09 12.73 18.03
CA LEU A 78 -15.97 11.38 17.51
C LEU A 78 -16.27 10.34 18.60
N MET A 79 -16.89 9.22 18.23
CA MET A 79 -17.09 8.06 19.10
C MET A 79 -16.25 6.87 18.65
N PHE A 80 -15.63 6.15 19.58
CA PHE A 80 -14.97 4.88 19.31
C PHE A 80 -15.45 3.81 20.28
N LEU A 81 -15.79 2.62 19.77
CA LEU A 81 -16.13 1.46 20.60
C LEU A 81 -15.30 0.24 20.18
N GLU A 82 -14.66 -0.38 21.18
CA GLU A 82 -14.02 -1.68 21.07
C GLU A 82 -14.90 -2.74 21.79
N PRO A 83 -15.65 -3.58 21.04
CA PRO A 83 -16.44 -4.66 21.61
C PRO A 83 -15.60 -5.93 21.80
N GLU A 84 -16.23 -7.09 22.01
CA GLU A 84 -15.56 -8.35 22.28
C GLU A 84 -15.09 -9.13 21.04
N SER A 85 -15.55 -8.75 19.84
CA SER A 85 -15.19 -9.40 18.57
C SER A 85 -15.46 -8.52 17.35
N GLU A 86 -14.92 -8.91 16.19
CA GLU A 86 -15.21 -8.27 14.90
C GLU A 86 -16.69 -8.33 14.53
N HIS A 87 -17.37 -9.45 14.82
CA HIS A 87 -18.81 -9.58 14.62
C HIS A 87 -19.56 -8.46 15.33
N SER A 88 -19.31 -8.28 16.63
CA SER A 88 -19.95 -7.24 17.44
C SER A 88 -19.51 -5.83 17.06
N SER A 89 -18.30 -5.66 16.54
CA SER A 89 -17.85 -4.37 15.99
C SER A 89 -18.62 -3.97 14.73
N ALA A 90 -18.93 -4.92 13.84
CA ALA A 90 -19.79 -4.66 12.69
C ALA A 90 -21.24 -4.39 13.12
N THR A 91 -21.75 -5.11 14.12
CA THR A 91 -23.10 -4.90 14.68
C THR A 91 -23.25 -3.54 15.34
N PHE A 92 -22.21 -3.07 16.05
CA PHE A 92 -22.18 -1.69 16.55
C PHE A 92 -22.29 -0.68 15.40
N CYS A 93 -21.53 -0.87 14.32
CA CYS A 93 -21.60 0.00 13.15
C CYS A 93 -22.99 -0.03 12.51
N GLU A 94 -23.61 -1.20 12.40
CA GLU A 94 -24.98 -1.35 11.92
C GLU A 94 -25.96 -0.52 12.76
N GLY A 95 -25.93 -0.65 14.09
CA GLY A 95 -26.77 0.10 15.01
C GLY A 95 -26.54 1.61 14.94
N PHE A 96 -25.28 2.04 14.86
CA PHE A 96 -24.89 3.44 14.73
C PHE A 96 -25.44 4.06 13.44
N ALA A 97 -25.31 3.34 12.32
CA ALA A 97 -25.84 3.79 11.04
C ALA A 97 -27.38 3.79 11.00
N LEU A 98 -28.04 2.82 11.66
CA LEU A 98 -29.50 2.81 11.80
C LEU A 98 -30.03 4.04 12.55
N ALA A 99 -29.25 4.59 13.47
CA ALA A 99 -29.53 5.85 14.16
C ALA A 99 -29.18 7.11 13.33
N GLY A 100 -28.89 6.95 12.03
CA GLY A 100 -28.58 8.05 11.10
C GLY A 100 -27.13 8.55 11.15
N GLY A 101 -26.24 7.85 11.87
CA GLY A 101 -24.87 8.28 12.05
C GLY A 101 -23.92 7.74 10.97
N ARG A 102 -22.92 8.55 10.59
CA ARG A 102 -21.85 8.11 9.69
C ARG A 102 -20.76 7.38 10.45
N VAL A 103 -20.58 6.09 10.15
CA VAL A 103 -19.67 5.19 10.85
C VAL A 103 -18.70 4.48 9.88
N THR A 104 -17.56 4.06 10.43
CA THR A 104 -16.52 3.26 9.75
C THR A 104 -16.04 2.10 10.64
N ASN A 105 -15.40 1.10 10.04
CA ASN A 105 -14.78 -0.03 10.73
C ASN A 105 -13.42 -0.35 10.08
N PHE A 106 -12.54 -0.99 10.83
CA PHE A 106 -11.20 -1.40 10.42
C PHE A 106 -10.98 -2.89 10.74
N THR A 107 -10.84 -3.73 9.72
CA THR A 107 -10.68 -5.18 9.91
C THR A 107 -9.72 -5.82 8.90
N SER A 108 -9.40 -7.09 9.09
CA SER A 108 -8.48 -7.88 8.25
C SER A 108 -8.73 -9.37 8.47
N GLY A 109 -8.46 -10.21 7.47
CA GLY A 109 -8.34 -11.66 7.63
C GLY A 109 -9.56 -12.31 8.27
N GLN A 110 -9.33 -13.08 9.34
CA GLN A 110 -10.38 -13.78 10.09
C GLN A 110 -11.50 -12.87 10.56
N GLY A 111 -11.15 -11.64 10.92
CA GLY A 111 -12.08 -10.65 11.43
C GLY A 111 -13.15 -10.28 10.39
N LEU A 112 -12.76 -10.13 9.12
CA LEU A 112 -13.69 -9.84 8.04
C LEU A 112 -14.66 -11.01 7.80
N VAL A 113 -14.16 -12.24 7.84
CA VAL A 113 -15.00 -13.45 7.69
C VAL A 113 -15.97 -13.58 8.85
N LEU A 114 -15.53 -13.26 10.07
CA LEU A 114 -16.37 -13.28 11.27
C LEU A 114 -17.53 -12.26 11.19
N MET A 115 -17.38 -11.20 10.37
CA MET A 115 -18.44 -10.23 10.10
C MET A 115 -19.44 -10.69 9.02
N LYS A 116 -19.20 -11.78 8.29
CA LYS A 116 -19.93 -12.11 7.04
C LYS A 116 -21.46 -12.06 7.18
N GLU A 117 -22.01 -12.58 8.28
CA GLU A 117 -23.45 -12.51 8.56
C GLU A 117 -23.95 -11.05 8.68
N VAL A 118 -23.24 -10.23 9.44
CA VAL A 118 -23.58 -8.82 9.67
C VAL A 118 -23.46 -8.01 8.37
N LEU A 119 -22.49 -8.33 7.51
CA LEU A 119 -22.31 -7.66 6.22
C LEU A 119 -23.57 -7.79 5.34
N TYR A 120 -24.22 -8.97 5.31
CA TYR A 120 -25.49 -9.15 4.59
C TYR A 120 -26.60 -8.28 5.18
N THR A 121 -26.64 -8.13 6.50
CA THR A 121 -27.65 -7.32 7.20
C THR A 121 -27.45 -5.84 6.92
N ILE A 122 -26.22 -5.33 7.02
CA ILE A 122 -25.86 -3.94 6.70
C ILE A 122 -26.24 -3.59 5.26
N ALA A 123 -25.84 -4.44 4.30
CA ALA A 123 -26.24 -4.28 2.92
C ALA A 123 -27.77 -4.35 2.83
N GLY A 124 -28.42 -5.39 3.35
CA GLY A 124 -29.88 -5.56 3.28
C GLY A 124 -30.69 -4.35 3.79
N LYS A 125 -30.18 -3.66 4.82
CA LYS A 125 -30.77 -2.45 5.41
C LYS A 125 -30.40 -1.14 4.72
N ARG A 126 -29.62 -1.20 3.62
CA ARG A 126 -29.20 -0.06 2.79
C ARG A 126 -28.42 1.00 3.58
N LEU A 127 -27.50 0.55 4.44
CA LEU A 127 -26.69 1.43 5.27
C LEU A 127 -25.38 1.76 4.55
N PRO A 128 -25.15 3.01 4.08
CA PRO A 128 -24.02 3.37 3.22
C PRO A 128 -22.71 3.60 4.01
N MET A 129 -22.27 2.59 4.75
CA MET A 129 -21.01 2.65 5.49
C MET A 129 -19.82 2.17 4.64
N VAL A 130 -18.61 2.62 4.99
CA VAL A 130 -17.35 2.14 4.40
C VAL A 130 -16.56 1.41 5.47
N PHE A 131 -16.14 0.18 5.18
CA PHE A 131 -15.20 -0.57 6.01
C PHE A 131 -13.84 -0.60 5.31
N ASN A 132 -12.78 -0.32 6.08
CA ASN A 132 -11.41 -0.23 5.58
C ASN A 132 -10.66 -1.52 5.92
N ILE A 133 -10.20 -2.21 4.87
CA ILE A 133 -9.68 -3.57 4.96
C ILE A 133 -8.19 -3.58 4.67
N GLY A 134 -7.40 -4.05 5.64
CA GLY A 134 -6.03 -4.50 5.38
C GLY A 134 -6.05 -5.95 4.93
N ALA A 135 -6.21 -6.20 3.63
CA ALA A 135 -6.41 -7.54 3.08
C ALA A 135 -5.32 -8.49 3.54
N ARG A 136 -5.72 -9.59 4.17
CA ARG A 136 -4.84 -10.51 4.88
C ARG A 136 -5.23 -11.95 4.58
N ALA A 137 -4.21 -12.79 4.40
CA ALA A 137 -4.38 -14.22 4.22
C ALA A 137 -5.15 -14.87 5.38
N LEU A 138 -6.13 -15.70 5.02
CA LEU A 138 -6.89 -16.52 5.93
C LEU A 138 -6.03 -17.69 6.43
N ILE A 139 -6.27 -18.03 7.68
CA ILE A 139 -5.64 -19.14 8.37
C ILE A 139 -6.23 -20.42 7.78
N SER A 140 -5.40 -21.16 7.07
CA SER A 140 -5.75 -22.45 6.47
C SER A 140 -4.86 -23.54 7.07
N HIS A 141 -3.84 -24.00 6.35
CA HIS A 141 -2.85 -24.94 6.85
C HIS A 141 -1.94 -24.36 7.94
N SER A 142 -1.82 -23.03 7.99
CA SER A 142 -1.07 -22.29 9.01
C SER A 142 -1.60 -20.86 9.15
N LEU A 143 -1.27 -20.20 10.25
CA LEU A 143 -1.57 -18.80 10.46
C LEU A 143 -0.57 -17.92 9.70
N ASN A 144 -1.10 -16.95 8.96
CA ASN A 144 -0.32 -15.89 8.34
C ASN A 144 -0.96 -14.53 8.67
N VAL A 145 -0.14 -13.54 9.06
CA VAL A 145 -0.60 -12.17 9.36
C VAL A 145 -0.55 -11.23 8.15
N HIS A 146 0.12 -11.66 7.10
CA HIS A 146 0.48 -10.88 5.93
C HIS A 146 -0.57 -10.92 4.82
N ALA A 147 -0.33 -10.19 3.72
CA ALA A 147 -1.30 -9.96 2.67
C ALA A 147 -1.79 -11.25 2.01
N GLY A 148 -3.10 -11.30 1.79
CA GLY A 148 -3.83 -12.25 0.97
C GLY A 148 -5.17 -11.61 0.62
N HIS A 149 -5.76 -11.96 -0.51
CA HIS A 149 -7.06 -11.41 -0.93
C HIS A 149 -8.23 -12.36 -0.62
N ASP A 150 -7.93 -13.53 -0.10
CA ASP A 150 -8.90 -14.58 0.20
C ASP A 150 -9.90 -14.19 1.30
N ASP A 151 -9.54 -13.28 2.22
CA ASP A 151 -10.47 -12.70 3.18
C ASP A 151 -11.56 -11.86 2.48
N VAL A 152 -11.18 -10.93 1.62
CA VAL A 152 -12.10 -10.10 0.84
C VAL A 152 -12.93 -10.95 -0.12
N MET A 153 -12.29 -11.91 -0.79
CA MET A 153 -12.97 -12.80 -1.73
C MET A 153 -13.98 -13.72 -1.05
N SER A 154 -13.78 -14.04 0.23
CA SER A 154 -14.74 -14.83 1.03
C SER A 154 -16.03 -14.09 1.35
N VAL A 155 -16.08 -12.76 1.22
CA VAL A 155 -17.25 -11.91 1.49
C VAL A 155 -17.73 -11.13 0.25
N ALA A 156 -17.19 -11.45 -0.93
CA ALA A 156 -17.52 -10.75 -2.19
C ALA A 156 -18.99 -10.87 -2.63
N ASP A 157 -19.74 -11.79 -2.02
CA ASP A 157 -21.15 -12.07 -2.26
C ASP A 157 -22.10 -11.38 -1.26
N CYS A 158 -21.58 -10.58 -0.33
CA CYS A 158 -22.38 -9.89 0.69
C CYS A 158 -23.15 -8.66 0.18
N GLY A 159 -23.00 -8.27 -1.09
CA GLY A 159 -23.68 -7.10 -1.67
C GLY A 159 -23.04 -5.77 -1.27
N TRP A 160 -21.70 -5.73 -1.23
CA TRP A 160 -20.91 -4.54 -0.97
C TRP A 160 -20.16 -4.12 -2.24
N GLY A 161 -19.94 -2.81 -2.42
CA GLY A 161 -18.92 -2.33 -3.35
C GLY A 161 -17.53 -2.70 -2.85
N ILE A 162 -16.58 -3.02 -3.72
CA ILE A 162 -15.24 -3.47 -3.31
C ILE A 162 -14.21 -2.79 -4.20
N LEU A 163 -13.39 -1.92 -3.60
CA LEU A 163 -12.32 -1.19 -4.27
C LEU A 163 -10.95 -1.60 -3.71
N PHE A 164 -9.97 -1.86 -4.57
CA PHE A 164 -8.60 -2.24 -4.22
C PHE A 164 -7.62 -1.11 -4.52
N ALA A 165 -7.02 -0.54 -3.49
CA ALA A 165 -5.89 0.38 -3.61
C ALA A 165 -4.59 -0.38 -3.86
N ARG A 166 -3.71 0.19 -4.68
CA ARG A 166 -2.36 -0.33 -4.92
C ARG A 166 -1.32 0.19 -3.93
N ASN A 167 -1.48 1.43 -3.45
CA ASN A 167 -0.49 2.10 -2.61
C ASN A 167 -1.14 3.02 -1.56
N ALA A 168 -0.32 3.67 -0.74
CA ALA A 168 -0.79 4.53 0.35
C ALA A 168 -1.63 5.73 -0.14
N GLN A 169 -1.29 6.32 -1.30
CA GLN A 169 -2.07 7.41 -1.90
C GLN A 169 -3.48 6.92 -2.28
N GLU A 170 -3.54 5.80 -3.01
CA GLU A 170 -4.81 5.24 -3.46
C GLU A 170 -5.67 4.78 -2.27
N ALA A 171 -5.07 4.26 -1.19
CA ALA A 171 -5.81 3.83 0.00
C ALA A 171 -6.59 4.98 0.66
N GLY A 172 -6.00 6.17 0.72
CA GLY A 172 -6.67 7.38 1.21
C GLY A 172 -7.69 7.94 0.22
N ASP A 173 -7.34 8.05 -1.06
CA ASP A 173 -8.23 8.60 -2.09
C ASP A 173 -9.48 7.73 -2.28
N LEU A 174 -9.30 6.40 -2.41
CA LEU A 174 -10.40 5.45 -2.57
C LEU A 174 -11.27 5.35 -1.31
N CYS A 175 -10.72 5.62 -0.11
CA CYS A 175 -11.53 5.74 1.10
C CYS A 175 -12.60 6.83 0.95
N LEU A 176 -12.21 7.98 0.41
CA LEU A 176 -13.10 9.12 0.21
C LEU A 176 -14.08 8.87 -0.96
N ILE A 177 -13.58 8.33 -2.07
CA ILE A 177 -14.40 7.97 -3.24
C ILE A 177 -15.46 6.93 -2.86
N ALA A 178 -15.07 5.87 -2.15
CA ALA A 178 -15.98 4.84 -1.66
C ALA A 178 -17.08 5.43 -0.80
N ARG A 179 -16.77 6.40 0.07
CA ARG A 179 -17.78 7.06 0.90
C ARG A 179 -18.81 7.81 0.07
N ARG A 180 -18.37 8.60 -0.91
CA ARG A 180 -19.28 9.34 -1.80
C ARG A 180 -20.20 8.39 -2.57
N ALA A 181 -19.61 7.33 -3.15
CA ALA A 181 -20.36 6.33 -3.89
C ALA A 181 -21.35 5.55 -3.00
N ALA A 182 -20.93 5.21 -1.77
CA ALA A 182 -21.78 4.51 -0.82
C ALA A 182 -23.03 5.33 -0.48
N GLU A 183 -22.85 6.60 -0.11
CA GLU A 183 -23.96 7.48 0.28
C GLU A 183 -24.91 7.78 -0.88
N ALA A 184 -24.38 7.96 -2.09
CA ALA A 184 -25.19 8.20 -3.28
C ALA A 184 -25.99 6.96 -3.73
N SER A 185 -25.47 5.75 -3.50
CA SER A 185 -26.11 4.48 -3.92
C SER A 185 -26.85 3.74 -2.81
N GLN A 186 -26.79 4.23 -1.57
CA GLN A 186 -27.28 3.55 -0.36
C GLN A 186 -26.77 2.10 -0.24
N THR A 187 -25.54 1.87 -0.69
CA THR A 187 -24.90 0.55 -0.70
C THR A 187 -23.56 0.68 0.01
N PRO A 188 -23.22 -0.22 0.96
CA PRO A 188 -21.96 -0.14 1.69
C PRO A 188 -20.76 -0.56 0.81
N PHE A 189 -19.56 -0.10 1.20
CA PHE A 189 -18.31 -0.34 0.45
C PHE A 189 -17.18 -0.88 1.32
N LEU A 190 -16.37 -1.77 0.75
CA LEU A 190 -15.06 -2.17 1.27
C LEU A 190 -13.99 -1.36 0.53
N ASN A 191 -13.22 -0.57 1.28
CA ASN A 191 -12.00 0.07 0.81
C ASN A 191 -10.82 -0.82 1.19
N VAL A 192 -10.24 -1.51 0.22
CA VAL A 192 -9.27 -2.59 0.41
C VAL A 192 -7.87 -2.11 0.07
N GLN A 193 -6.89 -2.46 0.89
CA GLN A 193 -5.46 -2.26 0.63
C GLN A 193 -4.67 -3.49 1.09
N ASP A 194 -3.52 -3.77 0.47
CA ASP A 194 -2.74 -4.97 0.81
C ASP A 194 -2.13 -4.86 2.22
N GLY A 195 -2.39 -5.88 3.05
CA GLY A 195 -1.86 -5.93 4.42
C GLY A 195 -0.34 -5.93 4.46
N PHE A 196 0.24 -5.09 5.31
CA PHE A 196 1.66 -4.73 5.38
C PHE A 196 2.23 -4.03 4.14
N LEU A 197 1.98 -4.55 2.94
CA LEU A 197 2.54 -4.04 1.69
C LEU A 197 2.01 -2.66 1.31
N THR A 198 0.82 -2.29 1.79
CA THR A 198 0.26 -0.94 1.68
C THR A 198 -0.05 -0.35 3.06
N THR A 199 -0.62 -1.15 3.98
CA THR A 199 -1.02 -0.63 5.30
C THR A 199 0.15 -0.15 6.16
N HIS A 200 1.39 -0.62 5.90
CA HIS A 200 2.59 -0.29 6.69
C HIS A 200 3.75 0.26 5.83
N THR A 201 3.58 0.33 4.51
CA THR A 201 4.55 0.95 3.61
C THR A 201 4.34 2.45 3.64
N VAL A 202 5.35 3.16 4.13
CA VAL A 202 5.36 4.62 4.17
C VAL A 202 5.75 5.14 2.80
N GLU A 203 4.95 6.04 2.24
CA GLU A 203 5.16 6.60 0.92
C GLU A 203 5.02 8.13 0.94
N SER A 204 5.56 8.79 -0.09
CA SER A 204 5.20 10.18 -0.40
C SER A 204 3.77 10.22 -0.95
N VAL A 205 2.88 10.95 -0.28
CA VAL A 205 1.47 11.08 -0.66
C VAL A 205 1.01 12.54 -0.64
N ARG A 206 -0.17 12.76 -1.22
CA ARG A 206 -0.90 14.03 -1.26
C ARG A 206 -2.26 13.81 -0.60
N LEU A 207 -2.32 14.05 0.71
CA LEU A 207 -3.52 13.84 1.51
C LEU A 207 -4.62 14.84 1.11
N PRO A 208 -5.90 14.41 1.05
CA PRO A 208 -6.99 15.31 0.69
C PRO A 208 -7.15 16.44 1.72
N GLU A 209 -7.34 17.67 1.23
CA GLU A 209 -7.54 18.86 2.04
C GLU A 209 -8.87 18.78 2.84
N PRO A 210 -8.93 19.31 4.07
CA PRO A 210 -10.17 19.40 4.85
C PRO A 210 -11.35 20.03 4.11
N GLU A 211 -11.11 21.15 3.42
CA GLU A 211 -12.16 21.86 2.67
C GLU A 211 -12.66 21.01 1.49
N PHE A 212 -11.74 20.38 0.74
CA PHE A 212 -12.11 19.44 -0.31
C PHE A 212 -12.97 18.30 0.21
N MET A 213 -12.58 17.63 1.30
CA MET A 213 -13.37 16.53 1.86
C MET A 213 -14.77 16.98 2.28
N LYS A 214 -14.88 18.21 2.81
CA LYS A 214 -16.15 18.80 3.22
C LYS A 214 -17.08 19.02 2.01
N ASP A 215 -16.55 19.58 0.93
CA ASP A 215 -17.30 19.83 -0.32
C ASP A 215 -17.65 18.52 -1.04
N PHE A 216 -16.71 17.57 -1.07
CA PHE A 216 -16.85 16.31 -1.79
C PHE A 216 -17.84 15.34 -1.14
N ILE A 217 -17.89 15.29 0.20
CA ILE A 217 -18.77 14.37 0.92
C ILE A 217 -20.02 15.05 1.48
N GLY A 218 -19.93 16.29 1.94
CA GLY A 218 -21.05 16.96 2.61
C GLY A 218 -21.38 16.39 4.00
N ARG A 219 -22.31 17.05 4.70
CA ARG A 219 -22.71 16.67 6.06
C ARG A 219 -23.46 15.35 6.07
N PRO A 220 -23.24 14.49 7.08
CA PRO A 220 -23.97 13.23 7.18
C PRO A 220 -25.47 13.45 7.41
N GLU A 221 -25.87 14.46 8.18
CA GLU A 221 -27.30 14.75 8.47
C GLU A 221 -28.12 15.10 7.22
N ASP A 222 -27.46 15.62 6.18
CA ASP A 222 -28.13 16.05 4.94
C ASP A 222 -28.36 14.86 3.98
N LYS A 223 -27.71 13.72 4.23
CA LYS A 223 -27.64 12.58 3.30
C LYS A 223 -28.12 11.25 3.90
N LEU A 224 -27.87 11.04 5.19
CA LEU A 224 -28.13 9.77 5.86
C LEU A 224 -29.53 9.74 6.45
N LEU A 225 -30.17 8.58 6.34
CA LEU A 225 -31.50 8.34 6.89
C LEU A 225 -31.38 7.82 8.32
N CYS A 226 -32.06 8.47 9.26
CA CYS A 226 -32.28 7.92 10.59
C CYS A 226 -33.48 6.98 10.55
N LEU A 227 -33.23 5.67 10.59
CA LEU A 227 -34.28 4.64 10.64
C LEU A 227 -34.81 4.42 12.06
N MET A 228 -34.05 4.83 13.08
CA MET A 228 -34.40 4.75 14.50
C MET A 228 -34.81 6.11 15.07
N ASP A 229 -35.79 6.76 14.43
CA ASP A 229 -36.39 8.01 14.91
C ASP A 229 -37.71 7.74 15.68
N PRO A 230 -37.77 8.01 17.01
CA PRO A 230 -38.99 7.85 17.79
C PRO A 230 -40.16 8.72 17.33
N HIS A 231 -39.91 9.81 16.59
CA HIS A 231 -40.96 10.68 16.04
C HIS A 231 -41.50 10.16 14.71
N ASN A 232 -40.71 9.37 13.97
CA ASN A 232 -41.11 8.72 12.72
C ASN A 232 -40.88 7.19 12.73
N PRO A 233 -41.68 6.44 13.52
CA PRO A 233 -41.83 5.00 13.53
C PRO A 233 -41.41 4.13 12.35
N VAL A 234 -40.27 3.42 12.35
CA VAL A 234 -40.06 2.33 11.37
C VAL A 234 -39.66 1.04 12.05
N MET A 235 -40.23 -0.08 11.58
CA MET A 235 -39.80 -1.43 11.95
C MET A 235 -38.89 -1.98 10.86
N SER A 236 -37.62 -2.22 11.19
CA SER A 236 -36.61 -2.78 10.27
C SER A 236 -36.21 -4.20 10.71
N GLY A 237 -35.89 -5.07 9.74
CA GLY A 237 -35.44 -6.44 10.03
C GLY A 237 -36.55 -7.41 10.47
N VAL A 238 -37.78 -7.25 9.95
CA VAL A 238 -38.91 -8.13 10.27
C VAL A 238 -38.76 -9.53 9.69
N VAL A 239 -39.44 -10.51 10.30
CA VAL A 239 -39.60 -11.84 9.73
C VAL A 239 -40.57 -11.76 8.55
N GLN A 240 -40.11 -12.19 7.37
CA GLN A 240 -40.92 -12.22 6.14
C GLN A 240 -41.17 -13.66 5.70
N ASN A 241 -42.42 -13.97 5.35
CA ASN A 241 -42.77 -15.22 4.69
C ASN A 241 -42.39 -15.17 3.19
N GLN A 242 -42.52 -16.31 2.51
CA GLN A 242 -41.94 -16.60 1.19
C GLN A 242 -42.27 -15.52 0.13
N ASP A 243 -43.53 -15.12 0.02
CA ASP A 243 -43.97 -14.12 -0.99
C ASP A 243 -43.31 -12.75 -0.77
N SER A 244 -43.36 -12.21 0.44
CA SER A 244 -42.76 -10.91 0.77
C SER A 244 -41.24 -10.93 0.68
N TYR A 245 -40.60 -12.02 1.11
CA TYR A 245 -39.15 -12.14 1.11
C TYR A 245 -38.57 -12.08 -0.32
N MET A 246 -39.14 -12.85 -1.25
CA MET A 246 -38.67 -12.85 -2.64
C MET A 246 -38.83 -11.45 -3.27
N LYS A 247 -39.96 -10.77 -3.03
CA LYS A 247 -40.20 -9.40 -3.51
C LYS A 247 -39.15 -8.42 -2.98
N GLY A 248 -38.93 -8.42 -1.67
CA GLY A 248 -37.94 -7.54 -1.05
C GLY A 248 -36.52 -7.83 -1.53
N LYS A 249 -36.14 -9.11 -1.63
CA LYS A 249 -34.80 -9.52 -2.07
C LYS A 249 -34.51 -9.11 -3.51
N ILE A 250 -35.48 -9.24 -4.42
CA ILE A 250 -35.34 -8.81 -5.82
C ILE A 250 -35.39 -7.28 -5.93
N ALA A 251 -36.24 -6.60 -5.15
CA ALA A 251 -36.35 -5.14 -5.17
C ALA A 251 -35.02 -4.43 -4.82
N GLN A 252 -34.14 -5.06 -4.04
CA GLN A 252 -32.81 -4.53 -3.73
C GLN A 252 -31.95 -4.25 -4.98
N ARG A 253 -32.22 -4.92 -6.11
CA ARG A 253 -31.47 -4.69 -7.37
C ARG A 253 -31.50 -3.25 -7.84
N TRP A 254 -32.59 -2.53 -7.59
CA TRP A 254 -32.70 -1.11 -7.95
C TRP A 254 -31.58 -0.27 -7.35
N TYR A 255 -31.20 -0.54 -6.09
CA TYR A 255 -30.09 0.14 -5.41
C TYR A 255 -28.74 -0.26 -5.99
N TYR A 256 -28.54 -1.55 -6.27
CA TYR A 256 -27.29 -2.04 -6.85
C TYR A 256 -27.03 -1.50 -8.27
N GLU A 257 -28.09 -1.24 -9.04
CA GLU A 257 -28.01 -0.55 -10.34
C GLU A 257 -27.50 0.89 -10.22
N GLN A 258 -27.64 1.54 -9.05
CA GLN A 258 -27.12 2.89 -8.82
C GLN A 258 -25.62 2.92 -8.47
N VAL A 259 -25.03 1.77 -8.12
CA VAL A 259 -23.65 1.73 -7.60
C VAL A 259 -22.64 2.13 -8.68
N ALA A 260 -22.74 1.58 -9.89
CA ALA A 260 -21.80 1.93 -10.95
C ALA A 260 -21.91 3.41 -11.40
N PRO A 261 -23.10 3.98 -11.65
CA PRO A 261 -23.25 5.40 -11.92
C PRO A 261 -22.71 6.29 -10.78
N ALA A 262 -23.03 5.97 -9.53
CA ALA A 262 -22.55 6.73 -8.36
C ALA A 262 -21.02 6.69 -8.24
N LEU A 263 -20.42 5.55 -8.52
CA LEU A 263 -18.96 5.38 -8.48
C LEU A 263 -18.26 6.12 -9.62
N ARG A 264 -18.81 6.10 -10.85
CA ARG A 264 -18.29 6.92 -11.98
C ARG A 264 -18.30 8.41 -11.63
N GLU A 265 -19.43 8.91 -11.14
CA GLU A 265 -19.54 10.31 -10.74
C GLU A 265 -18.56 10.67 -9.61
N ALA A 266 -18.34 9.76 -8.66
CA ALA A 266 -17.35 9.96 -7.61
C ALA A 266 -15.92 10.04 -8.16
N PHE A 267 -15.55 9.18 -9.13
CA PHE A 267 -14.26 9.25 -9.81
C PHE A 267 -14.08 10.54 -10.61
N ASP A 268 -15.09 10.93 -11.40
CA ASP A 268 -15.04 12.11 -12.26
C ASP A 268 -14.95 13.40 -11.44
N GLU A 269 -15.73 13.51 -10.37
CA GLU A 269 -15.63 14.63 -9.43
C GLU A 269 -14.24 14.66 -8.77
N PHE A 270 -13.74 13.52 -8.31
CA PHE A 270 -12.44 13.46 -7.65
C PHE A 270 -11.32 13.93 -8.58
N TYR A 271 -11.35 13.49 -9.84
CA TYR A 271 -10.42 13.95 -10.87
C TYR A 271 -10.52 15.46 -11.12
N ARG A 272 -11.73 15.99 -11.26
CA ARG A 272 -11.95 17.44 -11.50
C ARG A 272 -11.38 18.32 -10.40
N GLN A 273 -11.43 17.84 -9.16
CA GLN A 273 -10.98 18.58 -7.99
C GLN A 273 -9.49 18.42 -7.71
N THR A 274 -8.93 17.24 -7.99
CA THR A 274 -7.58 16.87 -7.53
C THR A 274 -6.55 16.61 -8.63
N GLY A 275 -7.01 16.38 -9.86
CA GLY A 275 -6.20 15.94 -10.99
C GLY A 275 -5.79 14.46 -10.95
N ARG A 276 -6.13 13.73 -9.88
CA ARG A 276 -5.83 12.29 -9.78
C ARG A 276 -7.00 11.49 -10.35
N ARG A 277 -6.71 10.69 -11.38
CA ARG A 277 -7.71 9.95 -12.13
C ARG A 277 -7.81 8.51 -11.66
N TYR A 278 -9.02 8.10 -11.35
CA TYR A 278 -9.39 6.73 -11.03
C TYR A 278 -10.53 6.28 -11.95
N ASP A 279 -10.72 4.98 -12.07
CA ASP A 279 -11.80 4.36 -12.85
C ASP A 279 -12.07 2.95 -12.28
N PHE A 280 -12.90 2.14 -12.93
CA PHE A 280 -13.11 0.74 -12.54
C PHE A 280 -11.87 -0.12 -12.78
N VAL A 281 -11.16 0.16 -13.88
CA VAL A 281 -9.93 -0.50 -14.28
C VAL A 281 -8.94 0.52 -14.83
N GLN A 282 -7.65 0.21 -14.79
CA GLN A 282 -6.61 1.00 -15.45
C GLN A 282 -5.89 0.13 -16.46
N ALA A 283 -6.12 0.39 -17.75
CA ALA A 283 -5.30 -0.15 -18.82
C ALA A 283 -3.99 0.66 -18.90
N TYR A 284 -2.86 -0.02 -18.90
CA TYR A 284 -1.54 0.58 -19.08
C TYR A 284 -0.84 -0.08 -20.28
N ARG A 285 -0.72 0.69 -21.36
CA ARG A 285 -0.12 0.28 -22.64
C ARG A 285 -0.77 -0.99 -23.21
N CYS A 286 -2.10 -1.08 -23.17
CA CYS A 286 -2.87 -2.24 -23.63
C CYS A 286 -3.32 -2.14 -25.09
N GLU A 287 -3.33 -0.94 -25.67
CA GLU A 287 -3.95 -0.64 -26.97
C GLU A 287 -3.35 -1.46 -28.13
N ASP A 288 -2.03 -1.70 -28.08
CA ASP A 288 -1.26 -2.45 -29.06
C ASP A 288 -0.56 -3.69 -28.48
N ALA A 289 -0.90 -4.07 -27.24
CA ALA A 289 -0.27 -5.17 -26.52
C ALA A 289 -0.67 -6.55 -27.08
N GLU A 290 0.30 -7.42 -27.28
CA GLU A 290 0.11 -8.85 -27.55
C GLU A 290 -0.18 -9.62 -26.26
N TYR A 291 0.51 -9.27 -25.18
CA TYR A 291 0.42 -9.96 -23.90
C TYR A 291 0.05 -8.96 -22.80
N ILE A 292 -0.94 -9.30 -21.98
CA ILE A 292 -1.41 -8.42 -20.90
C ILE A 292 -1.38 -9.16 -19.56
N LEU A 293 -0.82 -8.52 -18.54
CA LEU A 293 -0.97 -8.97 -17.15
C LEU A 293 -2.21 -8.32 -16.51
N VAL A 294 -3.07 -9.10 -15.85
CA VAL A 294 -4.25 -8.62 -15.14
C VAL A 294 -4.11 -8.94 -13.64
N GLY A 295 -4.45 -7.98 -12.78
CA GLY A 295 -4.39 -8.19 -11.33
C GLY A 295 -4.97 -7.04 -10.51
N MET A 296 -4.81 -7.16 -9.18
CA MET A 296 -5.31 -6.21 -8.17
C MET A 296 -4.26 -5.98 -7.09
N GLY A 297 -4.25 -4.78 -6.50
CA GLY A 297 -3.39 -4.45 -5.37
C GLY A 297 -1.95 -4.10 -5.75
N SER A 298 -1.07 -4.07 -4.75
CA SER A 298 0.22 -3.37 -4.79
C SER A 298 1.17 -3.80 -5.90
N TYR A 299 1.23 -5.10 -6.23
CA TYR A 299 2.14 -5.59 -7.27
C TYR A 299 1.80 -5.05 -8.66
N MET A 300 0.61 -4.46 -8.87
CA MET A 300 0.25 -3.86 -10.15
C MET A 300 1.03 -2.57 -10.46
N GLU A 301 1.61 -1.90 -9.46
CA GLU A 301 2.60 -0.84 -9.75
C GLU A 301 3.94 -1.43 -10.21
N THR A 302 4.39 -2.52 -9.58
CA THR A 302 5.59 -3.25 -10.04
C THR A 302 5.40 -3.77 -11.47
N ALA A 303 4.18 -4.21 -11.80
CA ALA A 303 3.82 -4.61 -13.15
C ALA A 303 3.96 -3.49 -14.18
N GLN A 304 3.54 -2.25 -13.84
CA GLN A 304 3.68 -1.10 -14.74
C GLN A 304 5.14 -0.84 -15.09
N ALA A 305 6.02 -0.78 -14.09
CA ALA A 305 7.45 -0.61 -14.31
C ALA A 305 8.05 -1.78 -15.12
N THR A 306 7.58 -3.00 -14.89
CA THR A 306 8.06 -4.19 -15.62
C THR A 306 7.60 -4.19 -17.08
N VAL A 307 6.37 -3.73 -17.35
CA VAL A 307 5.84 -3.55 -18.71
C VAL A 307 6.71 -2.55 -19.49
N ASP A 308 7.13 -1.45 -18.87
CA ASP A 308 8.01 -0.49 -19.54
C ASP A 308 9.37 -1.09 -19.85
N TYR A 309 9.97 -1.83 -18.91
CA TYR A 309 11.21 -2.57 -19.17
C TYR A 309 11.06 -3.56 -20.34
N LEU A 310 9.99 -4.36 -20.36
CA LEU A 310 9.72 -5.32 -21.44
C LEU A 310 9.60 -4.63 -22.80
N ARG A 311 8.89 -3.50 -22.86
CA ARG A 311 8.69 -2.75 -24.10
C ARG A 311 9.97 -2.06 -24.57
N GLU A 312 10.69 -1.40 -23.67
CA GLU A 312 11.85 -0.58 -24.01
C GLU A 312 13.14 -1.39 -24.19
N ARG A 313 13.32 -2.47 -23.44
CA ARG A 313 14.56 -3.26 -23.43
C ARG A 313 14.44 -4.59 -24.16
N LYS A 314 13.25 -5.20 -24.19
CA LYS A 314 13.02 -6.50 -24.84
C LYS A 314 12.22 -6.40 -26.13
N GLY A 315 11.58 -5.26 -26.40
CA GLY A 315 10.74 -5.08 -27.59
C GLY A 315 9.44 -5.91 -27.57
N VAL A 316 9.05 -6.42 -26.42
CA VAL A 316 7.80 -7.20 -26.26
C VAL A 316 6.63 -6.24 -26.17
N ARG A 317 5.56 -6.45 -26.93
CA ARG A 317 4.33 -5.64 -26.84
C ARG A 317 3.51 -6.03 -25.60
N ALA A 318 4.04 -5.68 -24.44
CA ALA A 318 3.45 -5.96 -23.14
C ALA A 318 2.44 -4.87 -22.73
N GLY A 319 1.44 -5.24 -21.94
CA GLY A 319 0.55 -4.31 -21.25
C GLY A 319 0.17 -4.84 -19.86
N CYS A 320 -0.43 -4.01 -19.02
CA CYS A 320 -1.05 -4.49 -17.79
C CYS A 320 -2.39 -3.79 -17.52
N LEU A 321 -3.34 -4.55 -16.96
CA LEU A 321 -4.66 -4.11 -16.59
C LEU A 321 -4.85 -4.24 -15.08
N ASN A 322 -4.84 -3.11 -14.38
CA ASN A 322 -5.19 -3.07 -12.96
C ASN A 322 -6.71 -3.02 -12.79
N VAL A 323 -7.25 -3.80 -11.85
CA VAL A 323 -8.67 -3.76 -11.48
C VAL A 323 -8.80 -3.04 -10.13
N TRP A 324 -9.26 -1.79 -10.16
CA TRP A 324 -9.57 -1.05 -8.93
C TRP A 324 -10.91 -1.51 -8.34
N CYS A 325 -11.92 -1.75 -9.18
CA CYS A 325 -13.26 -2.12 -8.74
C CYS A 325 -13.51 -3.61 -8.99
N PHE A 326 -13.60 -4.41 -7.92
CA PHE A 326 -14.00 -5.82 -8.03
C PHE A 326 -15.53 -5.98 -7.97
N ARG A 327 -16.21 -5.09 -7.23
CA ARG A 327 -17.67 -5.03 -7.15
C ARG A 327 -18.16 -3.57 -7.21
N PRO A 328 -19.11 -3.25 -8.11
CA PRO A 328 -19.67 -4.10 -9.16
C PRO A 328 -18.60 -4.50 -10.19
N PHE A 329 -18.67 -5.72 -10.72
CA PHE A 329 -17.60 -6.25 -11.56
C PHE A 329 -17.58 -5.55 -12.94
N PRO A 330 -16.45 -4.97 -13.38
CA PRO A 330 -16.34 -4.17 -14.60
C PRO A 330 -16.12 -5.05 -15.83
N ALA A 331 -17.07 -5.92 -16.11
CA ALA A 331 -16.99 -6.91 -17.18
C ALA A 331 -16.75 -6.25 -18.55
N ALA A 332 -17.47 -5.17 -18.86
CA ALA A 332 -17.41 -4.51 -20.16
C ALA A 332 -16.05 -3.83 -20.40
N GLU A 333 -15.54 -3.15 -19.38
CA GLU A 333 -14.24 -2.48 -19.42
C GLU A 333 -13.10 -3.49 -19.56
N ILE A 334 -13.16 -4.60 -18.82
CA ILE A 334 -12.15 -5.67 -18.90
C ILE A 334 -12.16 -6.32 -20.28
N VAL A 335 -13.34 -6.73 -20.79
CA VAL A 335 -13.44 -7.33 -22.12
C VAL A 335 -12.94 -6.37 -23.19
N ALA A 336 -13.34 -5.08 -23.12
CA ALA A 336 -12.88 -4.08 -24.07
C ALA A 336 -11.36 -3.91 -24.08
N ALA A 337 -10.71 -3.93 -22.91
CA ALA A 337 -9.26 -3.79 -22.78
C ALA A 337 -8.48 -5.03 -23.25
N LEU A 338 -9.08 -6.23 -23.14
CA LEU A 338 -8.37 -7.49 -23.37
C LEU A 338 -8.72 -8.17 -24.71
N LYS A 339 -9.87 -7.88 -25.33
CA LYS A 339 -10.38 -8.63 -26.50
C LYS A 339 -9.43 -8.73 -27.70
N ASN A 340 -8.50 -7.78 -27.82
CA ASN A 340 -7.60 -7.68 -28.97
C ASN A 340 -6.21 -8.30 -28.75
N CYS A 341 -5.82 -8.61 -27.52
CA CYS A 341 -4.51 -9.21 -27.26
C CYS A 341 -4.43 -10.66 -27.79
N GLU A 342 -3.23 -11.22 -27.83
CA GLU A 342 -3.02 -12.64 -28.12
C GLU A 342 -3.37 -13.50 -26.90
N ALA A 343 -2.84 -13.09 -25.74
CA ALA A 343 -3.11 -13.74 -24.47
C ALA A 343 -3.02 -12.79 -23.29
N PHE A 344 -3.59 -13.20 -22.16
CA PHE A 344 -3.41 -12.51 -20.89
C PHE A 344 -3.28 -13.50 -19.74
N SER A 345 -2.52 -13.09 -18.71
CA SER A 345 -2.38 -13.82 -17.47
C SER A 345 -3.08 -13.08 -16.36
N VAL A 346 -3.92 -13.77 -15.60
CA VAL A 346 -4.55 -13.25 -14.39
C VAL A 346 -3.76 -13.75 -13.19
N ILE A 347 -3.14 -12.84 -12.43
CA ILE A 347 -2.45 -13.18 -11.19
C ILE A 347 -3.31 -12.76 -10.02
N GLU A 348 -3.44 -13.64 -9.02
CA GLU A 348 -4.26 -13.41 -7.84
C GLU A 348 -3.47 -13.69 -6.57
N ARG A 349 -3.69 -12.84 -5.55
CA ARG A 349 -3.07 -12.98 -4.22
C ARG A 349 -3.84 -13.93 -3.32
N MET A 350 -4.23 -15.07 -3.87
CA MET A 350 -4.98 -16.12 -3.19
C MET A 350 -4.82 -17.42 -3.97
N ASP A 351 -5.25 -18.52 -3.37
CA ASP A 351 -5.33 -19.82 -4.06
C ASP A 351 -6.56 -20.59 -3.59
N ASP A 352 -7.46 -20.91 -4.52
CA ASP A 352 -8.61 -21.81 -4.31
C ASP A 352 -8.35 -23.16 -5.03
N PRO A 353 -7.72 -24.14 -4.36
CA PRO A 353 -7.25 -25.36 -5.00
C PRO A 353 -8.37 -26.30 -5.47
N LEU A 354 -9.60 -26.12 -5.00
CA LEU A 354 -10.75 -26.90 -5.47
C LEU A 354 -11.46 -26.26 -6.66
N SER A 355 -11.06 -25.04 -7.04
CA SER A 355 -11.60 -24.40 -8.23
C SER A 355 -11.07 -25.06 -9.50
N THR A 356 -11.99 -25.54 -10.34
CA THR A 356 -11.66 -26.11 -11.65
C THR A 356 -11.63 -25.06 -12.77
N THR A 357 -12.04 -23.82 -12.47
CA THR A 357 -12.18 -22.74 -13.46
C THR A 357 -11.24 -21.56 -13.19
N GLY A 358 -10.45 -21.60 -12.12
CA GLY A 358 -9.48 -20.59 -11.71
C GLY A 358 -9.89 -19.85 -10.43
N ASN A 359 -9.03 -18.96 -9.95
CA ASN A 359 -9.32 -18.12 -8.78
C ASN A 359 -10.44 -17.08 -9.09
N HIS A 360 -10.85 -16.29 -8.11
CA HIS A 360 -12.07 -15.49 -8.16
C HIS A 360 -12.09 -14.46 -9.29
N LEU A 361 -11.02 -13.68 -9.48
CA LEU A 361 -10.92 -12.71 -10.57
C LEU A 361 -10.90 -13.43 -11.93
N THR A 362 -10.12 -14.50 -12.04
CA THR A 362 -10.05 -15.33 -13.25
C THR A 362 -11.44 -15.82 -13.67
N ARG A 363 -12.26 -16.27 -12.70
CA ARG A 363 -13.62 -16.76 -12.94
C ARG A 363 -14.56 -15.68 -13.47
N GLU A 364 -14.55 -14.50 -12.85
CA GLU A 364 -15.36 -13.36 -13.29
C GLU A 364 -14.98 -12.91 -14.71
N ILE A 365 -13.67 -12.89 -15.01
CA ILE A 365 -13.17 -12.56 -16.36
C ILE A 365 -13.63 -13.61 -17.38
N LYS A 366 -13.51 -14.90 -17.07
CA LYS A 366 -13.99 -15.99 -17.95
C LYS A 366 -15.50 -15.88 -18.20
N ALA A 367 -16.29 -15.54 -17.17
CA ALA A 367 -17.73 -15.32 -17.32
C ALA A 367 -18.02 -14.11 -18.21
N ALA A 368 -17.31 -12.98 -18.02
CA ALA A 368 -17.45 -11.79 -18.85
C ALA A 368 -17.14 -12.06 -20.33
N PHE A 369 -16.10 -12.84 -20.63
CA PHE A 369 -15.78 -13.26 -22.00
C PHE A 369 -16.82 -14.21 -22.59
N CYS A 370 -17.41 -15.10 -21.78
CA CYS A 370 -18.51 -15.96 -22.22
C CYS A 370 -19.74 -15.12 -22.62
N ASP A 371 -20.11 -14.14 -21.80
CA ASP A 371 -21.20 -13.21 -22.09
C ASP A 371 -20.92 -12.38 -23.35
N ALA A 372 -19.68 -11.90 -23.53
CA ALA A 372 -19.27 -11.18 -24.72
C ALA A 372 -19.31 -12.05 -25.98
N LEU A 373 -18.91 -13.31 -25.92
CA LEU A 373 -19.02 -14.24 -27.05
C LEU A 373 -20.49 -14.45 -27.46
N ALA A 374 -21.39 -14.50 -26.47
CA ALA A 374 -22.82 -14.64 -26.67
C ALA A 374 -23.53 -13.31 -27.05
N GLY A 375 -22.88 -12.15 -26.86
CA GLY A 375 -23.50 -10.83 -27.00
C GLY A 375 -24.60 -10.57 -25.97
N GLN A 376 -24.40 -11.05 -24.73
CA GLN A 376 -25.38 -10.97 -23.63
C GLN A 376 -24.91 -10.02 -22.52
N ASN A 377 -25.80 -9.75 -21.56
CA ASN A 377 -25.50 -8.95 -20.35
C ASN A 377 -24.87 -7.57 -20.65
N GLY A 378 -25.26 -6.93 -21.76
CA GLY A 378 -24.77 -5.62 -22.17
C GLY A 378 -23.36 -5.62 -22.78
N GLN A 379 -22.77 -6.79 -23.04
CA GLN A 379 -21.47 -6.92 -23.69
C GLN A 379 -21.57 -6.73 -25.20
N GLU A 380 -20.57 -6.07 -25.79
CA GLU A 380 -20.36 -6.08 -27.24
C GLU A 380 -20.02 -7.51 -27.68
N ARG A 381 -20.66 -7.98 -28.76
CA ARG A 381 -20.40 -9.32 -29.27
C ARG A 381 -18.98 -9.41 -29.83
N ILE A 382 -18.19 -10.35 -29.33
CA ILE A 382 -16.85 -10.67 -29.85
C ILE A 382 -16.86 -12.02 -30.59
N GLU A 383 -15.84 -12.25 -31.43
CA GLU A 383 -15.73 -13.47 -32.24
C GLU A 383 -14.79 -14.52 -31.65
N ARG A 384 -13.85 -14.09 -30.79
CA ARG A 384 -12.85 -14.96 -30.16
C ARG A 384 -12.54 -14.50 -28.74
N ILE A 385 -12.07 -15.44 -27.92
CA ILE A 385 -11.53 -15.17 -26.58
C ILE A 385 -9.99 -15.33 -26.67
N PRO A 386 -9.19 -14.34 -26.23
CA PRO A 386 -7.74 -14.49 -26.11
C PRO A 386 -7.36 -15.66 -25.19
N ARG A 387 -6.15 -16.19 -25.31
CA ARG A 387 -5.73 -17.29 -24.41
C ARG A 387 -5.61 -16.75 -22.98
N ILE A 388 -6.26 -17.44 -22.04
CA ILE A 388 -6.33 -17.03 -20.63
C ILE A 388 -5.43 -17.94 -19.81
N TYR A 389 -4.43 -17.36 -19.14
CA TYR A 389 -3.62 -18.02 -18.13
C TYR A 389 -4.00 -17.53 -16.74
N SER A 390 -3.77 -18.35 -15.73
CA SER A 390 -4.09 -18.03 -14.33
C SER A 390 -2.90 -18.39 -13.44
N GLY A 391 -2.67 -17.59 -12.39
CA GLY A 391 -1.63 -17.94 -11.44
C GLY A 391 -1.85 -17.33 -10.06
N SER A 392 -1.23 -17.99 -9.08
CA SER A 392 -1.26 -17.58 -7.68
C SER A 392 0.10 -16.99 -7.30
N ALA A 393 0.10 -15.81 -6.67
CA ALA A 393 1.32 -15.09 -6.32
C ALA A 393 1.16 -14.25 -5.06
N GLY A 394 2.25 -14.04 -4.33
CA GLY A 394 2.27 -13.06 -3.24
C GLY A 394 1.39 -13.36 -2.03
N LEU A 395 0.91 -14.61 -1.89
CA LEU A 395 0.21 -15.08 -0.71
C LEU A 395 1.11 -14.94 0.52
N GLY A 396 0.55 -14.41 1.61
CA GLY A 396 1.30 -14.16 2.83
C GLY A 396 2.40 -13.11 2.69
N SER A 397 2.18 -12.09 1.86
CA SER A 397 3.18 -11.09 1.46
C SER A 397 4.51 -11.69 0.95
N ARG A 398 4.45 -12.88 0.32
CA ARG A 398 5.59 -13.32 -0.49
C ARG A 398 5.87 -12.26 -1.56
N ASP A 399 7.13 -11.96 -1.82
CA ASP A 399 7.48 -10.97 -2.84
C ASP A 399 6.99 -11.41 -4.23
N VAL A 400 6.54 -10.44 -5.00
CA VAL A 400 6.29 -10.55 -6.44
C VAL A 400 7.21 -9.55 -7.11
N ARG A 401 8.34 -10.03 -7.62
CA ARG A 401 9.43 -9.20 -8.12
C ARG A 401 9.30 -8.95 -9.62
N PRO A 402 10.04 -7.96 -10.17
CA PRO A 402 10.12 -7.76 -11.61
C PRO A 402 10.48 -9.02 -12.39
N GLY A 403 11.41 -9.83 -11.89
CA GLY A 403 11.78 -11.10 -12.52
C GLY A 403 10.65 -12.13 -12.54
N ASP A 404 9.83 -12.18 -11.48
CA ASP A 404 8.65 -13.05 -11.43
C ASP A 404 7.59 -12.62 -12.47
N ILE A 405 7.36 -11.31 -12.60
CA ILE A 405 6.43 -10.76 -13.60
C ILE A 405 6.94 -11.01 -15.01
N LEU A 406 8.24 -10.87 -15.25
CA LEU A 406 8.85 -11.16 -16.53
C LEU A 406 8.63 -12.62 -16.95
N ALA A 407 8.81 -13.57 -16.03
CA ALA A 407 8.56 -14.99 -16.27
C ALA A 407 7.10 -15.27 -16.69
N VAL A 408 6.14 -14.45 -16.24
CA VAL A 408 4.73 -14.56 -16.64
C VAL A 408 4.53 -14.16 -18.10
N PHE A 409 5.21 -13.10 -18.56
CA PHE A 409 5.19 -12.72 -19.98
C PHE A 409 5.88 -13.75 -20.86
N GLU A 410 7.00 -14.30 -20.42
CA GLU A 410 7.68 -15.41 -21.11
C GLU A 410 6.75 -16.64 -21.22
N ASN A 411 6.05 -17.01 -20.15
CA ASN A 411 5.09 -18.11 -20.17
C ASN A 411 3.93 -17.88 -21.17
N MET A 412 3.45 -16.64 -21.32
CA MET A 412 2.44 -16.32 -22.33
C MET A 412 2.98 -16.45 -23.75
N ALA A 413 4.17 -15.89 -24.01
CA ALA A 413 4.81 -15.91 -25.31
C ALA A 413 5.16 -17.35 -25.77
N ASP A 414 5.62 -18.19 -24.85
CA ASP A 414 5.97 -19.59 -25.10
C ASP A 414 4.75 -20.52 -25.13
N SER A 415 3.54 -19.97 -24.98
CA SER A 415 2.32 -20.76 -24.94
C SER A 415 2.30 -21.82 -23.83
N GLY A 416 2.94 -21.51 -22.69
CA GLY A 416 3.34 -22.41 -21.61
C GLY A 416 2.20 -22.92 -20.72
N ARG A 417 2.43 -22.94 -19.41
CA ARG A 417 1.52 -23.54 -18.41
C ARG A 417 0.28 -22.67 -18.25
N GLU A 418 -0.90 -23.29 -18.34
CA GLU A 418 -2.19 -22.63 -18.13
C GLU A 418 -2.40 -22.11 -16.70
N TYR A 419 -2.03 -22.93 -15.72
CA TYR A 419 -1.96 -22.54 -14.32
C TYR A 419 -0.52 -22.61 -13.82
N PHE A 420 -0.09 -21.59 -13.08
CA PHE A 420 1.27 -21.47 -12.56
C PHE A 420 1.30 -20.77 -11.20
N VAL A 421 2.46 -20.83 -10.54
CA VAL A 421 2.77 -20.00 -9.36
C VAL A 421 4.06 -19.23 -9.59
N ILE A 422 4.25 -18.12 -8.89
CA ILE A 422 5.50 -17.33 -8.93
C ILE A 422 5.98 -16.98 -7.52
N GLY A 423 7.26 -16.66 -7.38
CA GLY A 423 7.88 -16.32 -6.10
C GLY A 423 8.21 -17.51 -5.17
N ILE A 424 7.88 -18.76 -5.53
CA ILE A 424 8.19 -19.96 -4.72
C ILE A 424 8.88 -21.06 -5.53
N GLN A 425 9.57 -21.96 -4.83
CA GLN A 425 10.10 -23.18 -5.43
C GLN A 425 9.01 -24.27 -5.40
N HIS A 426 8.43 -24.56 -6.55
CA HIS A 426 7.37 -25.54 -6.71
C HIS A 426 7.36 -26.10 -8.13
N GLU A 427 6.77 -27.28 -8.37
CA GLU A 427 6.68 -27.87 -9.72
C GLU A 427 5.87 -26.98 -10.69
N LEU A 428 4.92 -26.22 -10.15
CA LEU A 428 4.09 -25.26 -10.90
C LEU A 428 4.78 -23.90 -11.07
N ALA A 429 5.98 -23.70 -10.50
CA ALA A 429 6.64 -22.40 -10.51
C ALA A 429 7.17 -22.07 -11.90
N LEU A 430 6.98 -20.81 -12.33
CA LEU A 430 7.65 -20.31 -13.52
C LEU A 430 9.13 -20.02 -13.19
N PRO A 431 10.08 -20.44 -14.06
CA PRO A 431 11.48 -20.16 -13.85
C PRO A 431 11.77 -18.67 -14.09
N VAL A 432 12.51 -18.05 -13.18
CA VAL A 432 12.97 -16.65 -13.35
C VAL A 432 14.31 -16.66 -14.09
N THR A 433 14.34 -16.04 -15.27
CA THR A 433 15.52 -15.95 -16.14
C THR A 433 16.40 -14.75 -15.80
N GLU A 434 15.78 -13.62 -15.44
CA GLU A 434 16.45 -12.38 -15.05
C GLU A 434 15.60 -11.61 -14.02
N ASP A 435 16.23 -10.68 -13.30
CA ASP A 435 15.54 -9.83 -12.31
C ASP A 435 16.11 -8.41 -12.38
N PRO A 436 15.54 -7.53 -13.24
CA PRO A 436 16.11 -6.23 -13.56
C PRO A 436 15.97 -5.23 -12.41
N ASP A 437 16.89 -4.27 -12.34
CA ASP A 437 16.76 -3.10 -11.47
C ASP A 437 15.76 -2.12 -12.09
N LEU A 438 14.55 -2.05 -11.53
CA LEU A 438 13.47 -1.16 -12.00
C LEU A 438 13.28 0.07 -11.11
N ARG A 439 14.25 0.37 -10.24
CA ARG A 439 14.19 1.61 -9.46
C ARG A 439 14.27 2.82 -10.40
N PRO A 440 13.64 3.96 -10.04
CA PRO A 440 13.79 5.18 -10.81
C PRO A 440 15.26 5.56 -11.02
N SER A 441 15.57 6.17 -12.16
CA SER A 441 16.94 6.60 -12.45
C SER A 441 17.44 7.57 -11.38
N GLY A 442 18.62 7.30 -10.81
CA GLY A 442 19.19 8.10 -9.72
C GLY A 442 18.59 7.82 -8.34
N ALA A 443 17.71 6.82 -8.22
CA ALA A 443 17.19 6.40 -6.92
C ALA A 443 18.30 5.85 -6.02
N PHE A 444 18.15 6.10 -4.72
CA PHE A 444 18.98 5.56 -3.66
C PHE A 444 18.18 4.54 -2.88
N SER A 445 18.77 3.36 -2.64
CA SER A 445 18.17 2.32 -1.83
C SER A 445 19.03 1.96 -0.64
N MET A 446 18.37 1.83 0.51
CA MET A 446 18.97 1.38 1.75
C MET A 446 18.26 0.12 2.23
N ARG A 447 19.07 -0.84 2.70
CA ARG A 447 18.58 -2.00 3.45
C ARG A 447 19.27 -2.07 4.79
N GLY A 448 18.49 -1.98 5.86
CA GLY A 448 19.00 -2.13 7.21
C GLY A 448 18.70 -3.51 7.78
N HIS A 449 19.65 -4.04 8.54
CA HIS A 449 19.55 -5.25 9.34
C HIS A 449 19.66 -4.86 10.80
N SER A 450 18.63 -5.20 11.57
CA SER A 450 18.48 -4.80 12.96
C SER A 450 17.83 -5.91 13.77
N GLU A 451 17.57 -5.66 15.04
CA GLU A 451 16.83 -6.54 15.93
C GLU A 451 15.54 -5.86 16.43
N GLY A 452 14.51 -6.68 16.65
CA GLY A 452 13.25 -6.23 17.25
C GLY A 452 13.49 -5.59 18.62
N GLY A 453 13.35 -4.26 18.72
CA GLY A 453 13.58 -3.48 19.95
C GLY A 453 14.57 -2.34 19.79
N PHE A 454 15.35 -2.30 18.71
CA PHE A 454 16.41 -1.30 18.48
C PHE A 454 15.92 0.03 17.90
N GLY A 455 14.61 0.18 17.67
CA GLY A 455 14.01 1.41 17.16
C GLY A 455 14.17 1.64 15.65
N SER A 456 14.85 0.75 14.91
CA SER A 456 15.19 0.95 13.49
C SER A 456 14.00 1.15 12.55
N VAL A 457 12.85 0.52 12.82
CA VAL A 457 11.62 0.75 12.01
C VAL A 457 11.17 2.21 12.14
N THR A 458 11.16 2.75 13.35
CA THR A 458 10.81 4.16 13.60
C THR A 458 11.85 5.09 13.00
N THR A 459 13.14 4.78 13.15
CA THR A 459 14.22 5.51 12.48
C THR A 459 14.01 5.55 10.98
N ASN A 460 13.66 4.43 10.35
CA ASN A 460 13.43 4.38 8.91
C ASN A 460 12.29 5.30 8.47
N LYS A 461 11.19 5.34 9.25
CA LYS A 461 10.09 6.29 9.03
C LYS A 461 10.53 7.75 9.18
N VAL A 462 11.41 8.05 10.15
CA VAL A 462 11.98 9.39 10.35
C VAL A 462 12.87 9.78 9.16
N ILE A 463 13.75 8.89 8.70
CA ILE A 463 14.60 9.12 7.51
C ILE A 463 13.72 9.38 6.27
N ALA A 464 12.69 8.56 6.07
CA ALA A 464 11.74 8.74 4.97
C ALA A 464 11.03 10.10 5.05
N SER A 465 10.56 10.49 6.23
CA SER A 465 9.91 11.80 6.43
C SER A 465 10.86 12.96 6.16
N ILE A 466 12.15 12.84 6.51
CA ILE A 466 13.15 13.87 6.20
C ILE A 466 13.39 13.93 4.69
N ALA A 467 13.57 12.78 4.03
CA ALA A 467 13.76 12.74 2.59
C ALA A 467 12.57 13.32 1.81
N GLY A 468 11.33 13.02 2.23
CA GLY A 468 10.12 13.57 1.64
C GLY A 468 9.87 15.04 1.99
N GLU A 469 9.75 15.35 3.28
CA GLU A 469 9.28 16.66 3.76
C GLU A 469 10.37 17.74 3.76
N VAL A 470 11.67 17.37 3.83
CA VAL A 470 12.79 18.33 3.84
C VAL A 470 13.46 18.42 2.47
N PHE A 471 13.73 17.28 1.83
CA PHE A 471 14.44 17.25 0.54
C PHE A 471 13.51 17.16 -0.68
N GLY A 472 12.19 17.07 -0.48
CA GLY A 472 11.22 17.07 -1.58
C GLY A 472 11.32 15.85 -2.49
N LYS A 473 11.84 14.73 -1.98
CA LYS A 473 12.00 13.48 -2.72
C LYS A 473 10.76 12.60 -2.59
N ASP A 474 10.55 11.71 -3.55
CA ASP A 474 9.64 10.60 -3.36
C ASP A 474 10.33 9.50 -2.54
N VAL A 475 9.59 8.96 -1.57
CA VAL A 475 10.10 7.97 -0.65
C VAL A 475 9.18 6.77 -0.61
N GLN A 476 9.78 5.60 -0.40
CA GLN A 476 9.08 4.38 -0.05
C GLN A 476 9.88 3.68 1.04
N ALA A 477 9.27 3.41 2.19
CA ALA A 477 9.94 2.83 3.33
C ALA A 477 9.05 1.78 4.01
N TYR A 478 9.56 0.57 4.12
CA TYR A 478 8.80 -0.53 4.70
C TYR A 478 9.71 -1.50 5.47
N PRO A 479 9.24 -2.04 6.60
CA PRO A 479 9.92 -3.11 7.31
C PRO A 479 9.43 -4.49 6.84
N LYS A 480 10.30 -5.49 6.96
CA LYS A 480 9.95 -6.91 6.86
C LYS A 480 9.77 -7.45 8.27
N TYR A 481 8.51 -7.60 8.69
CA TYR A 481 8.19 -8.18 9.99
C TYR A 481 8.23 -9.70 9.94
N GLY A 482 8.85 -10.30 10.96
CA GLY A 482 8.64 -11.70 11.32
C GLY A 482 7.42 -11.88 12.22
N SER A 483 7.18 -13.11 12.67
CA SER A 483 6.10 -13.44 13.61
C SER A 483 6.41 -13.02 15.06
N GLU A 484 7.65 -12.66 15.34
CA GLU A 484 8.21 -12.51 16.67
C GLU A 484 8.24 -11.05 17.14
N LYS A 485 7.91 -10.83 18.42
CA LYS A 485 7.69 -9.49 18.98
C LYS A 485 8.98 -8.71 19.27
N LYS A 486 10.08 -9.36 19.65
CA LYS A 486 11.38 -8.75 20.00
C LYS A 486 12.53 -9.74 19.86
N GLY A 487 13.75 -9.23 19.67
CA GLY A 487 15.01 -9.98 19.80
C GLY A 487 15.38 -10.89 18.63
N LEU A 488 14.61 -10.86 17.54
CA LEU A 488 15.00 -11.53 16.29
C LEU A 488 15.40 -10.53 15.21
N PRO A 489 16.23 -10.98 14.24
CA PRO A 489 16.61 -10.17 13.09
C PRO A 489 15.38 -9.62 12.36
N THR A 490 15.46 -8.34 12.01
CA THR A 490 14.44 -7.61 11.26
C THR A 490 15.15 -6.83 10.17
N THR A 491 14.67 -6.96 8.95
CA THR A 491 15.16 -6.17 7.82
C THR A 491 14.19 -5.02 7.53
N TYR A 492 14.71 -3.86 7.16
CA TYR A 492 13.89 -2.75 6.70
C TYR A 492 14.51 -2.13 5.45
N TYR A 493 13.65 -1.51 4.65
CA TYR A 493 13.95 -1.05 3.32
C TYR A 493 13.54 0.42 3.19
N LEU A 494 14.33 1.17 2.42
CA LEU A 494 14.05 2.54 2.05
C LEU A 494 14.52 2.74 0.62
N THR A 495 13.67 3.36 -0.20
CA THR A 495 14.03 3.90 -1.50
C THR A 495 13.69 5.37 -1.51
N ILE A 496 14.60 6.18 -2.04
CA ILE A 496 14.44 7.63 -2.21
C ILE A 496 14.72 7.94 -3.69
N ALA A 497 13.83 8.68 -4.33
CA ALA A 497 13.93 9.00 -5.75
C ALA A 497 13.41 10.43 -6.04
N ASP A 498 13.73 10.95 -7.22
CA ASP A 498 13.18 12.21 -7.75
C ASP A 498 11.79 12.05 -8.39
N SER A 499 11.32 10.81 -8.53
CA SER A 499 10.03 10.46 -9.13
C SER A 499 9.43 9.26 -8.41
N HIS A 500 8.14 9.02 -8.67
CA HIS A 500 7.36 7.97 -8.03
C HIS A 500 8.04 6.60 -8.10
N ILE A 501 7.93 5.85 -6.99
CA ILE A 501 8.58 4.55 -6.81
C ILE A 501 7.52 3.46 -7.01
N TYR A 502 7.56 2.81 -8.17
CA TYR A 502 6.56 1.81 -8.57
C TYR A 502 6.81 0.40 -8.02
N THR A 503 8.00 0.11 -7.50
CA THR A 503 8.38 -1.26 -7.11
C THR A 503 7.96 -1.59 -5.68
N HIS A 504 7.02 -2.53 -5.49
CA HIS A 504 6.56 -3.03 -4.20
C HIS A 504 7.07 -4.46 -3.93
N ALA A 505 8.36 -4.60 -3.66
CA ALA A 505 8.99 -5.87 -3.30
C ALA A 505 10.34 -5.62 -2.61
N GLU A 506 10.89 -6.62 -1.91
CA GLU A 506 12.21 -6.53 -1.29
C GLU A 506 13.30 -6.03 -2.25
N LEU A 507 14.17 -5.15 -1.73
CA LEU A 507 15.24 -4.55 -2.52
C LEU A 507 16.34 -5.57 -2.82
N HIS A 508 16.52 -5.83 -4.11
CA HIS A 508 17.61 -6.64 -4.64
C HIS A 508 18.86 -5.84 -4.96
N TYR A 509 18.71 -4.56 -5.29
CA TYR A 509 19.81 -3.64 -5.56
C TYR A 509 19.82 -2.57 -4.46
N VAL A 510 20.93 -2.46 -3.74
CA VAL A 510 21.05 -1.55 -2.58
C VAL A 510 22.35 -0.75 -2.62
N ASP A 511 22.23 0.55 -2.38
CA ASP A 511 23.32 1.53 -2.33
C ASP A 511 23.98 1.56 -0.95
N LEU A 512 23.18 1.40 0.11
CA LEU A 512 23.62 1.40 1.50
C LEU A 512 23.07 0.19 2.26
N VAL A 513 23.96 -0.62 2.81
CA VAL A 513 23.61 -1.63 3.82
C VAL A 513 23.90 -1.08 5.20
N VAL A 514 22.90 -1.12 6.08
CA VAL A 514 23.05 -0.73 7.47
C VAL A 514 23.02 -1.95 8.36
N LEU A 515 23.99 -2.10 9.25
CA LEU A 515 24.04 -3.17 10.24
C LEU A 515 23.91 -2.54 11.63
N ASN A 516 22.68 -2.41 12.13
CA ASN A 516 22.44 -2.04 13.53
C ASN A 516 22.90 -3.16 14.47
N ASP A 517 22.79 -4.41 14.02
CA ASP A 517 23.42 -5.57 14.65
C ASP A 517 24.35 -6.28 13.67
N THR A 518 25.60 -6.49 14.09
CA THR A 518 26.63 -7.15 13.26
C THR A 518 26.51 -8.67 13.27
N ASN A 519 25.69 -9.27 14.15
CA ASN A 519 25.41 -10.71 14.08
C ASN A 519 24.78 -11.11 12.73
N ALA A 520 24.14 -10.16 12.02
CA ALA A 520 23.65 -10.36 10.66
C ALA A 520 24.72 -10.87 9.69
N LEU A 521 26.00 -10.53 9.90
CA LEU A 521 27.12 -11.04 9.08
C LEU A 521 27.40 -12.53 9.30
N PHE A 522 26.96 -13.10 10.42
CA PHE A 522 27.17 -14.50 10.79
C PHE A 522 25.92 -15.35 10.54
N SER A 523 24.72 -14.77 10.63
CA SER A 523 23.44 -15.47 10.44
C SER A 523 22.97 -15.48 8.99
N GLY A 524 23.54 -14.67 8.10
CA GLY A 524 23.16 -14.63 6.68
C GLY A 524 24.12 -13.82 5.80
N ASP A 525 23.61 -13.42 4.64
CA ASP A 525 24.32 -12.57 3.68
C ASP A 525 23.70 -11.18 3.58
N PRO A 526 24.02 -10.26 4.50
CA PRO A 526 23.48 -8.91 4.49
C PRO A 526 24.05 -8.05 3.36
N LEU A 527 25.13 -8.48 2.69
CA LEU A 527 25.75 -7.77 1.57
C LEU A 527 25.19 -8.20 0.21
N LYS A 528 24.35 -9.24 0.15
CA LYS A 528 23.68 -9.68 -1.08
C LYS A 528 22.94 -8.53 -1.75
N GLY A 529 23.21 -8.30 -3.04
CA GLY A 529 22.54 -7.25 -3.79
C GLY A 529 23.12 -5.83 -3.65
N THR A 530 24.18 -5.66 -2.86
CA THR A 530 24.95 -4.40 -2.85
C THR A 530 25.49 -4.08 -4.25
N ILE A 531 25.30 -2.85 -4.70
CA ILE A 531 25.87 -2.40 -5.97
C ILE A 531 27.40 -2.19 -5.85
N PRO A 532 28.17 -2.31 -6.94
CA PRO A 532 29.59 -1.93 -6.93
C PRO A 532 29.77 -0.47 -6.48
N GLY A 533 30.75 -0.22 -5.60
CA GLY A 533 30.98 1.10 -5.00
C GLY A 533 29.98 1.52 -3.91
N GLY A 534 29.01 0.66 -3.59
CA GLY A 534 28.04 0.84 -2.50
C GLY A 534 28.72 0.96 -1.13
N ALA A 535 27.92 1.30 -0.13
CA ALA A 535 28.40 1.53 1.23
C ALA A 535 27.82 0.53 2.24
N VAL A 536 28.59 0.26 3.28
CA VAL A 536 28.17 -0.46 4.49
C VAL A 536 28.38 0.48 5.66
N PHE A 537 27.34 0.72 6.46
CA PHE A 537 27.45 1.41 7.74
C PHE A 537 27.08 0.43 8.86
N MET A 538 27.99 0.19 9.79
CA MET A 538 27.81 -0.86 10.81
C MET A 538 28.06 -0.37 12.23
N GLN A 539 27.32 -0.96 13.16
CA GLN A 539 27.64 -0.85 14.57
C GLN A 539 29.01 -1.45 14.85
N SER A 540 29.88 -0.75 15.58
CA SER A 540 31.12 -1.34 16.08
C SER A 540 31.58 -0.70 17.39
N PRO A 541 31.97 -1.51 18.40
CA PRO A 541 32.58 -1.00 19.63
C PRO A 541 34.08 -0.71 19.50
N PHE A 542 34.68 -0.96 18.33
CA PHE A 542 36.12 -0.77 18.13
C PHE A 542 36.39 0.58 17.47
N ALA A 543 37.41 1.29 17.98
CA ALA A 543 37.84 2.56 17.40
C ALA A 543 38.87 2.39 16.26
N ASP A 544 39.66 1.30 16.26
CA ASP A 544 40.65 1.03 15.22
C ASP A 544 40.00 0.30 14.03
N PRO A 545 40.04 0.86 12.80
CA PRO A 545 39.56 0.20 11.59
C PRO A 545 40.14 -1.20 11.37
N ALA A 546 41.38 -1.46 11.80
CA ALA A 546 42.00 -2.77 11.67
C ALA A 546 41.28 -3.83 12.52
N ASP A 547 40.80 -3.45 13.70
CA ASP A 547 40.04 -4.35 14.57
C ASP A 547 38.63 -4.58 14.04
N VAL A 548 37.95 -3.55 13.52
CA VAL A 548 36.67 -3.72 12.81
C VAL A 548 36.82 -4.71 11.66
N TRP A 549 37.84 -4.50 10.82
CA TRP A 549 38.10 -5.37 9.67
C TRP A 549 38.33 -6.83 10.07
N ARG A 550 39.08 -7.10 11.16
CA ARG A 550 39.34 -8.47 11.63
C ARG A 550 38.07 -9.25 11.94
N HIS A 551 37.05 -8.58 12.48
CA HIS A 551 35.79 -9.20 12.91
C HIS A 551 34.79 -9.44 11.77
N ILE A 552 35.03 -8.90 10.58
CA ILE A 552 34.20 -9.22 9.40
C ILE A 552 34.57 -10.63 8.90
N PRO A 553 33.59 -11.54 8.68
CA PRO A 553 33.85 -12.86 8.10
C PRO A 553 34.55 -12.79 6.72
N GLU A 554 35.39 -13.77 6.39
CA GLU A 554 36.23 -13.67 5.18
C GLU A 554 35.42 -13.62 3.87
N HIS A 555 34.32 -14.36 3.76
CA HIS A 555 33.44 -14.30 2.59
C HIS A 555 32.81 -12.90 2.37
N HIS A 556 32.54 -12.18 3.45
CA HIS A 556 32.09 -10.78 3.39
C HIS A 556 33.23 -9.83 2.99
N LYS A 557 34.44 -10.06 3.49
CA LYS A 557 35.64 -9.30 3.06
C LYS A 557 35.92 -9.46 1.57
N GLU A 558 35.77 -10.67 1.05
CA GLU A 558 35.87 -10.95 -0.39
C GLU A 558 34.86 -10.11 -1.17
N THR A 559 33.59 -10.10 -0.74
CA THR A 559 32.54 -9.30 -1.36
C THR A 559 32.85 -7.80 -1.30
N ILE A 560 33.31 -7.30 -0.15
CA ILE A 560 33.70 -5.90 0.04
C ILE A 560 34.83 -5.52 -0.93
N ARG A 561 35.87 -6.35 -1.05
CA ARG A 561 36.99 -6.09 -1.97
C ARG A 561 36.55 -6.16 -3.43
N GLN A 562 35.83 -7.21 -3.81
CA GLN A 562 35.40 -7.46 -5.19
C GLN A 562 34.49 -6.34 -5.71
N LYS A 563 33.55 -5.87 -4.88
CA LYS A 563 32.63 -4.79 -5.24
C LYS A 563 33.17 -3.40 -4.90
N ASN A 564 34.37 -3.29 -4.35
CA ASN A 564 34.96 -2.05 -3.87
C ASN A 564 34.01 -1.26 -2.94
N LEU A 565 33.43 -1.95 -1.95
CA LEU A 565 32.47 -1.36 -1.02
C LEU A 565 33.18 -0.44 -0.03
N ARG A 566 32.52 0.68 0.31
CA ARG A 566 32.99 1.63 1.32
C ARG A 566 32.43 1.23 2.68
N VAL A 567 33.31 0.90 3.63
CA VAL A 567 32.91 0.47 4.98
C VAL A 567 33.06 1.63 5.95
N TYR A 568 31.97 1.96 6.62
CA TYR A 568 31.88 2.96 7.68
C TYR A 568 31.37 2.29 8.94
N PHE A 569 31.81 2.77 10.10
CA PHE A 569 31.38 2.24 11.39
C PHE A 569 31.36 3.34 12.44
N ALA A 570 30.51 3.16 13.45
CA ALA A 570 30.47 3.99 14.64
C ALA A 570 29.96 3.13 15.81
N ASP A 571 30.30 3.50 17.05
CA ASP A 571 29.69 2.89 18.24
C ASP A 571 28.34 3.56 18.54
N MET A 572 27.32 3.23 17.73
CA MET A 572 25.95 3.69 17.87
C MET A 572 25.36 3.38 19.25
N VAL A 573 25.76 2.25 19.87
CA VAL A 573 25.29 1.83 21.19
C VAL A 573 25.89 2.71 22.28
N GLN A 574 27.20 2.97 22.23
CA GLN A 574 27.86 3.88 23.17
C GLN A 574 27.29 5.29 23.05
N ILE A 575 27.19 5.83 21.83
CA ILE A 575 26.64 7.17 21.58
C ILE A 575 25.24 7.28 22.19
N ALA A 576 24.38 6.30 21.92
CA ALA A 576 23.01 6.30 22.43
C ALA A 576 22.94 6.22 23.97
N ARG A 577 23.80 5.41 24.60
CA ARG A 577 23.89 5.30 26.08
C ARG A 577 24.36 6.58 26.74
N GLU A 578 25.32 7.27 26.14
CA GLU A 578 25.86 8.53 26.69
C GLU A 578 24.86 9.69 26.57
N VAL A 579 23.98 9.66 25.58
CA VAL A 579 23.05 10.75 25.27
C VAL A 579 21.67 10.55 25.89
N ALA A 580 21.15 9.32 25.93
CA ALA A 580 19.80 9.04 26.37
C ALA A 580 19.57 9.42 27.84
N SER A 581 18.61 10.31 28.12
CA SER A 581 18.22 10.64 29.48
C SER A 581 17.29 9.60 30.13
N VAL A 582 16.79 8.63 29.35
CA VAL A 582 15.84 7.61 29.78
C VAL A 582 16.41 6.22 29.46
N PRO A 583 16.60 5.33 30.46
CA PRO A 583 17.21 4.01 30.25
C PRO A 583 16.56 3.16 29.16
N ASP A 584 15.21 3.18 29.07
CA ASP A 584 14.45 2.42 28.07
C ASP A 584 14.67 2.90 26.62
N LEU A 585 15.30 4.06 26.43
CA LEU A 585 15.60 4.64 25.12
C LEU A 585 17.03 4.41 24.67
N GLU A 586 17.95 3.99 25.56
CA GLU A 586 19.36 3.74 25.21
C GLU A 586 19.49 2.82 24.00
N MET A 587 18.79 1.68 24.01
CA MET A 587 18.82 0.74 22.88
C MET A 587 18.05 1.25 21.65
N ARG A 588 17.07 2.14 21.80
CA ARG A 588 16.25 2.63 20.67
C ARG A 588 16.90 3.80 19.94
N MET A 589 17.68 4.61 20.66
CA MET A 589 18.34 5.79 20.14
C MET A 589 19.54 5.46 19.25
N GLN A 590 20.07 4.23 19.28
CA GLN A 590 21.12 3.80 18.36
C GLN A 590 20.69 3.95 16.88
N GLY A 591 19.41 3.71 16.58
CA GLY A 591 18.87 3.93 15.23
C GLY A 591 18.94 5.41 14.83
N ILE A 592 18.84 6.35 15.76
CA ILE A 592 18.91 7.79 15.43
C ILE A 592 20.33 8.25 15.15
N VAL A 593 21.35 7.53 15.63
CA VAL A 593 22.74 7.76 15.20
C VAL A 593 22.91 7.50 13.70
N LEU A 594 22.25 6.45 13.16
CA LEU A 594 22.21 6.19 11.72
C LEU A 594 21.66 7.37 10.93
N LEU A 595 20.70 8.13 11.45
CA LEU A 595 20.17 9.30 10.74
C LEU A 595 21.26 10.36 10.51
N GLY A 596 22.16 10.57 11.47
CA GLY A 596 23.32 11.45 11.30
C GLY A 596 24.26 10.94 10.21
N ALA A 597 24.59 9.64 10.25
CA ALA A 597 25.42 9.00 9.24
C ALA A 597 24.77 9.06 7.85
N PHE A 598 23.45 8.83 7.75
CA PHE A 598 22.69 8.94 6.52
C PHE A 598 22.83 10.34 5.90
N LEU A 599 22.69 11.41 6.69
CA LEU A 599 22.84 12.79 6.20
C LEU A 599 24.25 13.07 5.64
N LYS A 600 25.30 12.43 6.20
CA LYS A 600 26.69 12.57 5.75
C LYS A 600 27.00 11.70 4.53
N LEU A 601 26.49 10.47 4.50
CA LEU A 601 26.81 9.46 3.50
C LEU A 601 26.01 9.64 2.21
N THR A 602 24.85 10.28 2.29
CA THR A 602 24.00 10.58 1.12
C THR A 602 24.29 11.96 0.55
N PRO A 603 24.02 12.17 -0.75
CA PRO A 603 24.30 13.45 -1.39
C PRO A 603 23.22 14.51 -1.10
N TYR A 604 22.06 14.14 -0.57
CA TYR A 604 20.86 15.00 -0.48
C TYR A 604 21.09 16.32 0.25
N ALA A 605 21.78 16.30 1.39
CA ALA A 605 22.07 17.54 2.13
C ALA A 605 23.00 18.47 1.35
N ARG A 606 23.93 17.92 0.55
CA ARG A 606 24.86 18.71 -0.28
C ARG A 606 24.20 19.21 -1.57
N GLU A 607 23.34 18.39 -2.18
CA GLU A 607 22.66 18.70 -3.44
C GLU A 607 21.46 19.65 -3.26
N SER A 608 20.84 19.68 -2.08
CA SER A 608 19.70 20.55 -1.80
C SER A 608 20.06 22.04 -1.76
N GLY A 609 21.35 22.38 -1.61
CA GLY A 609 21.81 23.75 -1.44
C GLY A 609 21.35 24.40 -0.12
N MET A 610 20.79 23.61 0.81
CA MET A 610 20.35 24.09 2.12
C MET A 610 21.55 24.34 3.04
N THR A 611 21.43 25.30 3.96
CA THR A 611 22.41 25.46 5.04
C THR A 611 22.23 24.34 6.07
N ASP A 612 23.28 24.05 6.83
CA ASP A 612 23.22 23.05 7.91
C ASP A 612 22.09 23.40 8.89
N GLU A 613 21.90 24.68 9.24
CA GLU A 613 20.80 25.11 10.12
C GLU A 613 19.42 24.75 9.55
N ALA A 614 19.23 24.91 8.24
CA ALA A 614 17.96 24.59 7.59
C ALA A 614 17.70 23.07 7.56
N VAL A 615 18.73 22.26 7.31
CA VAL A 615 18.64 20.80 7.38
C VAL A 615 18.29 20.34 8.79
N TYR A 616 19.03 20.83 9.80
CA TYR A 616 18.79 20.45 11.19
C TYR A 616 17.43 20.93 11.73
N ALA A 617 16.91 22.07 11.27
CA ALA A 617 15.55 22.51 11.59
C ALA A 617 14.49 21.55 11.03
N GLY A 618 14.67 21.06 9.79
CA GLY A 618 13.82 20.04 9.19
C GLY A 618 13.88 18.71 9.94
N VAL A 619 15.09 18.27 10.32
CA VAL A 619 15.31 17.09 11.17
C VAL A 619 14.59 17.23 12.51
N GLU A 620 14.72 18.37 13.18
CA GLU A 620 14.07 18.62 14.46
C GLU A 620 12.54 18.57 14.33
N LYS A 621 11.97 19.14 13.27
CA LYS A 621 10.53 19.06 12.98
C LYS A 621 10.07 17.61 12.85
N ALA A 622 10.81 16.77 12.11
CA ALA A 622 10.50 15.35 11.98
C ALA A 622 10.63 14.61 13.32
N LEU A 623 11.69 14.86 14.10
CA LEU A 623 11.86 14.27 15.44
C LEU A 623 10.74 14.67 16.39
N ARG A 624 10.25 15.92 16.33
CA ARG A 624 9.10 16.38 17.12
C ARG A 624 7.81 15.67 16.73
N LYS A 625 7.57 15.40 15.45
CA LYS A 625 6.42 14.61 14.96
C LYS A 625 6.38 13.22 15.63
N TYR A 626 7.51 12.52 15.69
CA TYR A 626 7.56 11.15 16.23
C TYR A 626 7.78 11.06 17.75
N PHE A 627 8.53 11.99 18.34
CA PHE A 627 8.98 11.89 19.73
C PHE A 627 8.48 13.02 20.63
N GLY A 628 7.81 14.04 20.11
CA GLY A 628 7.37 15.22 20.87
C GLY A 628 6.47 14.87 22.07
N LYS A 629 5.62 13.85 21.94
CA LYS A 629 4.77 13.35 23.05
C LYS A 629 5.55 12.74 24.22
N ARG A 630 6.83 12.40 24.01
CA ARG A 630 7.73 11.87 25.05
C ARG A 630 8.47 12.96 25.83
N GLY A 631 8.22 14.23 25.49
CA GLY A 631 8.79 15.39 26.16
C GLY A 631 10.01 15.99 25.46
N GLU A 632 10.26 17.27 25.74
CA GLU A 632 11.29 18.07 25.09
C GLU A 632 12.70 17.48 25.24
N ARG A 633 13.01 16.94 26.42
CA ARG A 633 14.33 16.34 26.69
C ARG A 633 14.63 15.21 25.71
N VAL A 634 13.67 14.34 25.45
CA VAL A 634 13.81 13.22 24.52
C VAL A 634 14.06 13.72 23.09
N VAL A 635 13.42 14.81 22.67
CA VAL A 635 13.68 15.42 21.35
C VAL A 635 15.13 15.91 21.25
N GLN A 636 15.62 16.60 22.28
CA GLN A 636 16.99 17.12 22.30
C GLN A 636 18.06 16.01 22.37
N ASP A 637 17.80 14.94 23.12
CA ASP A 637 18.68 13.76 23.15
C ASP A 637 18.77 13.14 21.74
N ASN A 638 17.64 12.95 21.05
CA ASN A 638 17.63 12.44 19.68
C ASN A 638 18.40 13.37 18.72
N LEU A 639 18.21 14.70 18.83
CA LEU A 639 18.95 15.66 18.00
C LEU A 639 20.46 15.60 18.27
N THR A 640 20.86 15.35 19.51
CA THR A 640 22.27 15.15 19.88
C THR A 640 22.82 13.86 19.27
N CYS A 641 22.07 12.76 19.28
CA CYS A 641 22.44 11.52 18.59
C CYS A 641 22.64 11.73 17.08
N VAL A 642 21.79 12.52 16.41
CA VAL A 642 21.96 12.87 14.99
C VAL A 642 23.27 13.61 14.76
N LYS A 643 23.55 14.65 15.57
CA LYS A 643 24.78 15.44 15.43
C LYS A 643 26.04 14.59 15.66
N ARG A 644 26.01 13.72 16.67
CA ARG A 644 27.11 12.79 16.95
C ARG A 644 27.31 11.80 15.81
N GLY A 645 26.25 11.15 15.32
CA GLY A 645 26.35 10.22 14.19
C GLY A 645 26.75 10.87 12.86
N TYR A 646 26.59 12.19 12.72
CA TYR A 646 27.15 12.94 11.59
C TYR A 646 28.65 13.23 11.76
N ASN A 647 29.08 13.60 12.96
CA ASN A 647 30.46 14.06 13.20
C ASN A 647 31.45 12.90 13.40
N GLU A 648 31.07 11.93 14.23
CA GLU A 648 31.79 10.68 14.46
C GLU A 648 31.65 9.76 13.24
#